data_AF-A0A1Y2MQC8-F1
#
_entry.id   AF-A0A1Y2MQC8-F1
#
_cell.length_a   1.000
_cell.length_b   1.000
_cell.length_c   1.000
_cell.angle_alpha   90.00
_cell.angle_beta   90.00
_cell.angle_gamma   90.00
#
_symmetry.space_group_name_H-M   'P 1'
#
loop_
_entity.id
_entity.type
_entity.pdbx_description
1 polymer ?
#
loop_
_entity_poly.entity_id
_entity_poly.type
_entity_poly.pdbx_seq_one_letter_code
_entity_poly.pdbx_strand_id
1 'polypeptide(L)'
;MCGMNATLVIGGTRSGKSRHAEEILGPDVPVRYLATGRRIEGDAEWDARISTHVARRSPAWTTEEVSGGALAAALATPGPVLVDDLGTWLTGVLDDAGAWDRPAALPGVDELVNALVTAVAGAPGPVVLVSAEVGLGVVPESASGRLFRDLLGGLNAALAEVCAETVLVVAGRALRLPAPERDRSGAAGPAANSAGSATTGAAVGAAATAATAGTSTTAPTATAAPTSTTAPTSTTATTAAPVTGPAPAEASPAAPGPADAGSDAAGSDAAAPGPDTVAPGSEVADPAGDVAGTPAGVPGAVTPPTGSSAASVTGPETVERPSAPAAVGRPDLRTRRAAVALVDGLALPTGGLGRLGELGVWLAACQGECPPRPPVNARVLLLAADHGVAADGVSAYPPEVSAARAAAAAAGRLPVTVAARAAGASVRTVDVGLNRDADGVETGHRVVRGTGRIDREDALSDDDAAAAWRTGRLLADEEIDAGADVLVPATLAVGATTPAATLVAALTGAEPVAVVGRASGIDDRAWMRKAVVIRDGLRRARPHLRDPLALLRTVGGTDLIVLAGFLARAAERKVPTVLDGVAVGAAALMAEELAPGAKQWWLAAQPSTEPAAGMVLEHLSLTPVLDLAVRTEDGTAGVAVLPLLTTAARLLGETATAEDTGVVPGDATAAAGAAR
;
A
#
# COMPACT_ATOMS: atom_id res chain seq x y z
N MET A 1 30.86 -14.33 43.64
CA MET A 1 29.54 -13.79 43.24
C MET A 1 29.78 -12.36 42.75
N CYS A 2 29.95 -12.16 41.44
CA CYS A 2 29.80 -10.80 40.90
C CYS A 2 28.31 -10.46 40.95
N GLY A 3 27.95 -9.32 41.53
CA GLY A 3 26.58 -8.83 41.49
C GLY A 3 26.25 -8.41 40.06
N MET A 4 25.12 -8.88 39.54
CA MET A 4 24.56 -8.33 38.31
C MET A 4 24.25 -6.85 38.59
N ASN A 5 24.98 -5.95 37.95
CA ASN A 5 24.86 -4.49 38.15
C ASN A 5 24.29 -3.78 36.91
N ALA A 6 23.75 -4.54 35.95
CA ALA A 6 23.20 -4.03 34.70
C ALA A 6 21.66 -4.03 34.71
N THR A 7 21.06 -2.98 34.17
CA THR A 7 19.62 -2.87 33.90
C THR A 7 19.38 -2.65 32.41
N LEU A 8 18.54 -3.49 31.81
CA LEU A 8 18.14 -3.37 30.40
C LEU A 8 16.78 -2.68 30.30
N VAL A 9 16.71 -1.56 29.57
CA VAL A 9 15.50 -0.78 29.33
C VAL A 9 15.11 -0.90 27.86
N ILE A 10 14.09 -1.71 27.58
CA ILE A 10 13.55 -1.91 26.23
C ILE A 10 12.25 -1.14 26.02
N GLY A 11 11.92 -0.83 24.77
CA GLY A 11 10.62 -0.26 24.44
C GLY A 11 10.54 0.36 23.05
N GLY A 12 9.30 0.63 22.61
CA GLY A 12 9.03 1.22 21.31
C GLY A 12 9.62 2.62 21.12
N THR A 13 9.59 3.12 19.88
CA THR A 13 9.99 4.50 19.55
C THR A 13 9.10 5.50 20.28
N ARG A 14 9.71 6.55 20.88
CA ARG A 14 9.04 7.56 21.72
C ARG A 14 8.28 7.01 22.95
N SER A 15 8.51 5.76 23.35
CA SER A 15 7.94 5.15 24.57
C SER A 15 8.34 5.87 25.87
N GLY A 16 9.47 6.58 25.88
CA GLY A 16 10.08 7.18 27.07
C GLY A 16 11.31 6.43 27.60
N LYS A 17 11.73 5.33 26.96
CA LYS A 17 12.83 4.47 27.43
C LYS A 17 14.12 5.21 27.84
N SER A 18 14.64 6.13 27.02
CA SER A 18 15.88 6.87 27.35
C SER A 18 15.71 7.79 28.56
N ARG A 19 14.53 8.43 28.73
CA ARG A 19 14.23 9.21 29.95
C ARG A 19 14.18 8.30 31.18
N HIS A 20 13.54 7.14 31.07
CA HIS A 20 13.48 6.21 32.19
C HIS A 20 14.86 5.66 32.57
N ALA A 21 15.70 5.38 31.59
CA ALA A 21 17.11 5.05 31.80
C ALA A 21 17.91 6.18 32.46
N GLU A 22 17.61 7.44 32.11
CA GLU A 22 18.19 8.63 32.76
C GLU A 22 17.77 8.73 34.24
N GLU A 23 16.50 8.47 34.54
CA GLU A 23 15.93 8.47 35.90
C GLU A 23 16.55 7.39 36.81
N ILE A 24 16.97 6.24 36.28
CA ILE A 24 17.58 5.13 37.05
C ILE A 24 18.93 5.52 37.65
N LEU A 25 19.76 6.31 36.95
CA LEU A 25 21.09 6.70 37.42
C LEU A 25 21.09 8.01 38.23
N GLY A 26 20.09 8.87 38.02
CA GLY A 26 19.94 10.15 38.72
C GLY A 26 20.82 11.28 38.17
N PRO A 27 20.41 12.54 38.36
CA PRO A 27 21.08 13.69 37.73
C PRO A 27 22.43 14.03 38.36
N ASP A 28 22.61 13.83 39.66
CA ASP A 28 23.80 14.28 40.41
C ASP A 28 24.96 13.26 40.42
N VAL A 29 24.77 12.11 39.78
CA VAL A 29 25.79 11.07 39.67
C VAL A 29 26.65 11.32 38.41
N PRO A 30 27.99 11.27 38.50
CA PRO A 30 28.85 11.27 37.32
C PRO A 30 28.63 9.98 36.50
N VAL A 31 28.02 10.13 35.32
CA VAL A 31 27.71 9.02 34.40
C VAL A 31 28.49 9.20 33.10
N ARG A 32 29.07 8.10 32.60
CA ARG A 32 29.56 8.02 31.22
C ARG A 32 28.41 7.62 30.31
N TYR A 33 27.95 8.57 29.49
CA TYR A 33 26.99 8.32 28.43
C TYR A 33 27.74 7.85 27.18
N LEU A 34 27.51 6.60 26.76
CA LEU A 34 28.04 6.05 25.50
C LEU A 34 27.00 6.24 24.40
N ALA A 35 27.27 7.17 23.49
CA ALA A 35 26.46 7.46 22.32
C ALA A 35 26.88 6.57 21.15
N THR A 36 25.97 5.72 20.70
CA THR A 36 26.22 4.68 19.69
C THR A 36 25.75 5.04 18.29
N GLY A 37 24.92 6.08 18.16
CA GLY A 37 24.48 6.61 16.87
C GLY A 37 25.60 7.35 16.13
N ARG A 38 25.85 6.96 14.87
CA ARG A 38 26.78 7.67 13.98
C ARG A 38 26.19 9.01 13.55
N ARG A 39 27.04 10.02 13.37
CA ARG A 39 26.64 11.26 12.67
C ARG A 39 26.61 11.00 11.17
N ILE A 40 25.62 11.57 10.49
CA ILE A 40 25.46 11.49 9.04
C ILE A 40 25.73 12.88 8.49
N GLU A 41 26.78 13.03 7.69
CA GLU A 41 27.20 14.33 7.17
C GLU A 41 26.09 14.95 6.30
N GLY A 42 25.65 16.16 6.66
CA GLY A 42 24.60 16.89 5.95
C GLY A 42 23.16 16.65 6.43
N ASP A 43 22.90 15.76 7.40
CA ASP A 43 21.54 15.59 7.96
C ASP A 43 21.28 16.55 9.14
N ALA A 44 20.83 17.75 8.82
CA ALA A 44 20.49 18.79 9.79
C ALA A 44 19.33 18.41 10.74
N GLU A 45 18.43 17.48 10.36
CA GLU A 45 17.39 16.98 11.27
C GLU A 45 18.02 16.05 12.32
N TRP A 46 18.93 15.18 11.90
CA TRP A 46 19.68 14.29 12.77
C TRP A 46 20.58 15.05 13.75
N ASP A 47 21.32 16.06 13.27
CA ASP A 47 22.15 16.92 14.12
C ASP A 47 21.30 17.71 15.15
N ALA A 48 20.13 18.22 14.77
CA ALA A 48 19.21 18.88 15.69
C ALA A 48 18.63 17.92 16.76
N ARG A 49 18.37 16.65 16.38
CA ARG A 49 17.92 15.60 17.31
C ARG A 49 19.01 15.18 18.28
N ILE A 50 20.25 15.02 17.80
CA ILE A 50 21.43 14.79 18.66
C ILE A 50 21.59 15.96 19.63
N SER A 51 21.52 17.20 19.13
CA SER A 51 21.67 18.41 19.94
C SER A 51 20.61 18.53 21.05
N THR A 52 19.36 18.19 20.73
CA THR A 52 18.24 18.16 21.70
C THR A 52 18.44 17.06 22.75
N HIS A 53 18.99 15.91 22.37
CA HIS A 53 19.25 14.78 23.27
C HIS A 53 20.48 15.01 24.16
N VAL A 54 21.50 15.71 23.65
CA VAL A 54 22.66 16.19 24.42
C VAL A 54 22.23 17.27 25.43
N ALA A 55 21.44 18.26 25.00
CA ALA A 55 21.00 19.37 25.85
C ALA A 55 20.08 18.97 27.02
N ARG A 56 19.51 17.75 27.00
CA ARG A 56 18.70 17.22 28.12
C ARG A 56 19.55 16.59 29.24
N ARG A 57 20.81 16.23 28.97
CA ARG A 57 21.66 15.48 29.92
C ARG A 57 22.08 16.35 31.10
N SER A 58 22.33 15.71 32.24
CA SER A 58 22.91 16.39 33.40
C SER A 58 24.30 16.96 33.06
N PRO A 59 24.66 18.16 33.53
CA PRO A 59 26.02 18.69 33.39
C PRO A 59 27.08 17.87 34.15
N ALA A 60 26.68 16.95 35.03
CA ALA A 60 27.59 15.99 35.68
C ALA A 60 27.99 14.82 34.76
N TRP A 61 27.40 14.68 33.57
CA TRP A 61 27.60 13.53 32.69
C TRP A 61 28.58 13.82 31.56
N THR A 62 29.43 12.84 31.24
CA THR A 62 30.36 12.91 30.09
C THR A 62 29.83 12.08 28.94
N THR A 63 29.86 12.61 27.72
CA THR A 63 29.45 11.88 26.51
C THR A 63 30.68 11.36 25.76
N GLU A 64 30.66 10.08 25.40
CA GLU A 64 31.65 9.39 24.58
C GLU A 64 30.92 8.84 23.34
N GLU A 65 31.35 9.18 22.12
CA GLU A 65 30.81 8.58 20.89
C GLU A 65 31.56 7.26 20.61
N VAL A 66 30.83 6.13 20.58
CA VAL A 66 31.44 4.78 20.57
C VAL A 66 30.74 3.87 19.55
N SER A 67 31.50 3.25 18.66
CA SER A 67 30.99 2.40 17.57
C SER A 67 31.67 1.03 17.51
N GLY A 68 31.00 0.05 16.89
CA GLY A 68 31.54 -1.28 16.64
C GLY A 68 32.08 -1.97 17.91
N GLY A 69 33.26 -2.58 17.81
CA GLY A 69 33.92 -3.27 18.92
C GLY A 69 34.41 -2.40 20.07
N ALA A 70 34.47 -1.07 19.89
CA ALA A 70 34.89 -0.17 20.96
C ALA A 70 33.90 -0.14 22.14
N LEU A 71 32.61 -0.48 21.92
CA LEU A 71 31.58 -0.46 22.97
C LEU A 71 31.88 -1.45 24.10
N ALA A 72 32.33 -2.66 23.77
CA ALA A 72 32.71 -3.67 24.76
C ALA A 72 33.94 -3.22 25.60
N ALA A 73 34.90 -2.54 24.97
CA ALA A 73 36.06 -1.99 25.67
C ALA A 73 35.69 -0.80 26.57
N ALA A 74 34.80 0.10 26.11
CA ALA A 74 34.34 1.25 26.88
C ALA A 74 33.59 0.86 28.16
N LEU A 75 32.91 -0.30 28.16
CA LEU A 75 32.24 -0.87 29.34
C LEU A 75 33.19 -1.45 30.39
N ALA A 76 34.46 -1.73 30.04
CA ALA A 76 35.46 -2.25 30.99
C ALA A 76 36.03 -1.17 31.93
N THR A 77 35.78 0.12 31.67
CA THR A 77 36.24 1.23 32.51
C THR A 77 35.31 1.45 33.71
N PRO A 78 35.83 1.48 34.96
CA PRO A 78 35.02 1.66 36.18
C PRO A 78 34.16 2.93 36.21
N GLY A 79 32.94 2.78 36.72
CA GLY A 79 31.99 3.86 36.99
C GLY A 79 30.57 3.55 36.50
N PRO A 80 29.58 4.43 36.77
CA PRO A 80 28.26 4.34 36.20
C PRO A 80 28.26 4.63 34.69
N VAL A 81 27.62 3.78 33.89
CA VAL A 81 27.56 3.88 32.43
C VAL A 81 26.11 3.81 31.95
N LEU A 82 25.76 4.65 30.97
CA LEU A 82 24.50 4.55 30.21
C LEU A 82 24.82 4.37 28.72
N VAL A 83 24.21 3.39 28.07
CA VAL A 83 24.33 3.13 26.62
C VAL A 83 22.98 3.40 25.96
N ASP A 84 22.89 4.39 25.06
CA ASP A 84 21.63 4.75 24.38
C ASP A 84 21.92 5.18 22.92
N ASP A 85 21.58 4.40 21.88
CA ASP A 85 20.83 3.11 21.91
C ASP A 85 21.48 1.93 21.15
N LEU A 86 21.21 0.72 21.65
CA LEU A 86 21.76 -0.54 21.12
C LEU A 86 21.27 -0.90 19.71
N GLY A 87 20.13 -0.34 19.27
CA GLY A 87 19.67 -0.48 17.90
C GLY A 87 20.60 0.25 16.94
N THR A 88 20.94 1.51 17.23
CA THR A 88 21.91 2.29 16.41
C THR A 88 23.32 1.72 16.44
N TRP A 89 23.75 1.10 17.54
CA TRP A 89 24.99 0.33 17.59
C TRP A 89 24.95 -0.84 16.61
N LEU A 90 23.88 -1.65 16.65
CA LEU A 90 23.70 -2.81 15.78
C LEU A 90 23.61 -2.40 14.30
N THR A 91 22.94 -1.29 13.97
CA THR A 91 22.94 -0.70 12.62
C THR A 91 24.38 -0.45 12.15
N GLY A 92 25.20 0.24 12.95
CA GLY A 92 26.59 0.51 12.59
C GLY A 92 27.47 -0.75 12.47
N VAL A 93 27.18 -1.79 13.26
CA VAL A 93 27.85 -3.10 13.15
C VAL A 93 27.47 -3.82 11.85
N LEU A 94 26.21 -3.74 11.43
CA LEU A 94 25.73 -4.31 10.17
C LEU A 94 26.25 -3.53 8.94
N ASP A 95 26.38 -2.20 9.04
CA ASP A 95 26.99 -1.33 8.04
C ASP A 95 28.46 -1.73 7.80
N ASP A 96 29.28 -1.78 8.86
CA ASP A 96 30.72 -2.10 8.76
C ASP A 96 30.97 -3.51 8.21
N ALA A 97 30.07 -4.46 8.51
CA ALA A 97 30.13 -5.82 8.01
C ALA A 97 29.63 -5.98 6.55
N GLY A 98 28.98 -4.96 5.98
CA GLY A 98 28.27 -5.05 4.71
C GLY A 98 27.21 -6.15 4.73
N ALA A 99 26.46 -6.24 5.83
CA ALA A 99 25.65 -7.41 6.18
C ALA A 99 24.20 -7.39 5.66
N TRP A 100 23.68 -6.21 5.30
CA TRP A 100 22.27 -5.97 4.99
C TRP A 100 21.66 -6.86 3.91
N ASP A 101 22.48 -7.32 2.95
CA ASP A 101 22.05 -8.12 1.79
C ASP A 101 22.44 -9.61 1.89
N ARG A 102 22.93 -10.09 3.06
CA ARG A 102 23.42 -11.48 3.22
C ARG A 102 22.41 -12.41 3.89
N PRO A 103 22.18 -13.64 3.35
CA PRO A 103 21.09 -14.51 3.79
C PRO A 103 21.40 -15.49 4.95
N ALA A 104 22.61 -15.50 5.51
CA ALA A 104 22.98 -16.39 6.62
C ALA A 104 24.18 -15.86 7.43
N ALA A 105 24.33 -16.39 8.65
CA ALA A 105 25.40 -16.25 9.66
C ALA A 105 26.50 -15.20 9.38
N LEU A 106 26.69 -14.29 10.35
CA LEU A 106 27.58 -13.14 10.24
C LEU A 106 28.66 -13.22 11.35
N PRO A 107 29.74 -14.01 11.18
CA PRO A 107 30.70 -14.29 12.26
C PRO A 107 31.21 -13.04 13.00
N GLY A 108 31.55 -11.96 12.27
CA GLY A 108 32.00 -10.71 12.88
C GLY A 108 30.91 -9.94 13.65
N VAL A 109 29.63 -10.13 13.33
CA VAL A 109 28.50 -9.54 14.08
C VAL A 109 28.23 -10.37 15.33
N ASP A 110 28.21 -11.70 15.21
CA ASP A 110 28.02 -12.63 16.32
C ASP A 110 29.16 -12.50 17.36
N GLU A 111 30.42 -12.36 16.92
CA GLU A 111 31.57 -12.07 17.78
C GLU A 111 31.40 -10.76 18.57
N LEU A 112 30.96 -9.69 17.91
CA LEU A 112 30.73 -8.38 18.54
C LEU A 112 29.56 -8.39 19.53
N VAL A 113 28.47 -9.09 19.20
CA VAL A 113 27.33 -9.31 20.10
C VAL A 113 27.77 -10.09 21.34
N ASN A 114 28.49 -11.20 21.17
CA ASN A 114 28.98 -12.01 22.29
C ASN A 114 29.99 -11.24 23.17
N ALA A 115 30.87 -10.43 22.56
CA ALA A 115 31.77 -9.55 23.29
C ALA A 115 31.03 -8.49 24.12
N LEU A 116 29.97 -7.89 23.56
CA LEU A 116 29.11 -6.93 24.27
C LEU A 116 28.40 -7.57 25.47
N VAL A 117 27.75 -8.73 25.28
CA VAL A 117 27.06 -9.45 26.37
C VAL A 117 28.06 -9.83 27.48
N THR A 118 29.26 -10.29 27.11
CA THR A 118 30.34 -10.61 28.06
C THR A 118 30.81 -9.37 28.83
N ALA A 119 30.98 -8.22 28.15
CA ALA A 119 31.39 -6.96 28.77
C ALA A 119 30.34 -6.42 29.75
N VAL A 120 29.04 -6.53 29.42
CA VAL A 120 27.93 -6.17 30.31
C VAL A 120 27.92 -7.06 31.56
N ALA A 121 28.06 -8.39 31.39
CA ALA A 121 28.10 -9.34 32.50
C ALA A 121 29.32 -9.15 33.43
N GLY A 122 30.44 -8.67 32.88
CA GLY A 122 31.69 -8.41 33.60
C GLY A 122 31.90 -6.96 34.07
N ALA A 123 30.91 -6.07 33.89
CA ALA A 123 31.09 -4.64 34.08
C ALA A 123 31.47 -4.28 35.54
N PRO A 124 32.51 -3.47 35.78
CA PRO A 124 33.00 -3.11 37.12
C PRO A 124 32.13 -2.06 37.86
N GLY A 125 30.98 -1.66 37.31
CA GLY A 125 30.10 -0.63 37.86
C GLY A 125 28.65 -0.77 37.37
N PRO A 126 27.75 0.15 37.77
CA PRO A 126 26.37 0.16 37.30
C PRO A 126 26.27 0.43 35.80
N VAL A 127 25.48 -0.36 35.08
CA VAL A 127 25.25 -0.19 33.63
C VAL A 127 23.76 -0.09 33.34
N VAL A 128 23.34 0.93 32.59
CA VAL A 128 21.98 1.02 32.04
C VAL A 128 22.05 0.95 30.53
N LEU A 129 21.34 -0.01 29.95
CA LEU A 129 21.31 -0.27 28.51
C LEU A 129 19.95 0.14 27.96
N VAL A 130 19.92 0.93 26.88
CA VAL A 130 18.68 1.31 26.20
C VAL A 130 18.62 0.62 24.84
N SER A 131 17.52 -0.09 24.58
CA SER A 131 17.29 -0.76 23.29
C SER A 131 15.87 -0.56 22.78
N ALA A 132 15.68 -0.66 21.47
CA ALA A 132 14.35 -0.68 20.87
C ALA A 132 13.75 -2.08 21.03
N GLU A 133 12.46 -2.13 21.38
CA GLU A 133 11.67 -3.36 21.23
C GLU A 133 10.97 -3.35 19.87
N VAL A 134 11.40 -4.23 18.99
CA VAL A 134 11.02 -4.27 17.56
C VAL A 134 10.25 -5.54 17.17
N GLY A 135 10.20 -6.55 18.05
CA GLY A 135 9.45 -7.79 17.83
C GLY A 135 7.93 -7.66 18.01
N LEU A 136 7.47 -6.56 18.62
CA LEU A 136 6.05 -6.30 18.91
C LEU A 136 5.27 -5.64 17.75
N GLY A 137 5.90 -5.43 16.59
CA GLY A 137 5.30 -4.79 15.41
C GLY A 137 5.00 -5.77 14.26
N VAL A 138 4.53 -5.21 13.14
CA VAL A 138 4.36 -5.96 11.88
C VAL A 138 5.70 -6.52 11.39
N VAL A 139 5.70 -7.73 10.84
CA VAL A 139 6.90 -8.35 10.25
C VAL A 139 7.38 -7.49 9.07
N PRO A 140 8.63 -7.00 9.06
CA PRO A 140 9.11 -6.17 7.95
C PRO A 140 9.08 -6.89 6.60
N GLU A 141 8.67 -6.17 5.56
CA GLU A 141 8.59 -6.70 4.18
C GLU A 141 9.97 -6.89 3.55
N SER A 142 10.96 -6.07 3.91
CA SER A 142 12.34 -6.18 3.43
C SER A 142 13.13 -7.28 4.17
N ALA A 143 14.06 -7.92 3.46
CA ALA A 143 14.97 -8.89 4.06
C ALA A 143 15.86 -8.24 5.14
N SER A 144 16.38 -7.05 4.88
CA SER A 144 17.15 -6.22 5.82
C SER A 144 16.37 -5.86 7.08
N GLY A 145 15.07 -5.56 6.96
CA GLY A 145 14.20 -5.27 8.08
C GLY A 145 13.97 -6.49 8.98
N ARG A 146 13.76 -7.68 8.38
CA ARG A 146 13.65 -8.94 9.14
C ARG A 146 14.97 -9.27 9.84
N LEU A 147 16.09 -9.18 9.12
CA LEU A 147 17.44 -9.39 9.67
C LEU A 147 17.69 -8.52 10.91
N PHE A 148 17.44 -7.20 10.82
CA PHE A 148 17.62 -6.29 11.95
C PHE A 148 16.68 -6.61 13.11
N ARG A 149 15.40 -6.88 12.83
CA ARG A 149 14.42 -7.24 13.87
C ARG A 149 14.85 -8.48 14.65
N ASP A 150 15.25 -9.52 13.92
CA ASP A 150 15.57 -10.82 14.51
C ASP A 150 16.89 -10.77 15.29
N LEU A 151 17.91 -10.06 14.78
CA LEU A 151 19.17 -9.83 15.49
C LEU A 151 19.01 -8.94 16.73
N LEU A 152 18.24 -7.84 16.65
CA LEU A 152 18.03 -6.96 17.81
C LEU A 152 17.19 -7.64 18.89
N GLY A 153 16.19 -8.45 18.50
CA GLY A 153 15.43 -9.29 19.42
C GLY A 153 16.31 -10.33 20.12
N GLY A 154 17.20 -11.00 19.37
CA GLY A 154 18.19 -11.93 19.93
C GLY A 154 19.17 -11.26 20.90
N LEU A 155 19.68 -10.07 20.56
CA LEU A 155 20.56 -9.27 21.42
C LEU A 155 19.84 -8.86 22.72
N ASN A 156 18.59 -8.37 22.63
CA ASN A 156 17.78 -8.01 23.80
C ASN A 156 17.59 -9.22 24.74
N ALA A 157 17.29 -10.40 24.20
CA ALA A 157 17.13 -11.62 24.98
C ALA A 157 18.44 -12.06 25.66
N ALA A 158 19.56 -12.04 24.94
CA ALA A 158 20.88 -12.39 25.49
C ALA A 158 21.35 -11.42 26.59
N LEU A 159 21.03 -10.12 26.45
CA LEU A 159 21.32 -9.12 27.47
C LEU A 159 20.41 -9.25 28.70
N ALA A 160 19.14 -9.62 28.52
CA ALA A 160 18.20 -9.82 29.63
C ALA A 160 18.65 -10.94 30.60
N GLU A 161 19.33 -11.99 30.09
CA GLU A 161 19.88 -13.09 30.92
C GLU A 161 21.07 -12.68 31.81
N VAL A 162 21.80 -11.61 31.46
CA VAL A 162 22.96 -11.11 32.22
C VAL A 162 22.67 -9.84 33.02
N CYS A 163 21.54 -9.19 32.77
CA CYS A 163 21.06 -8.04 33.54
C CYS A 163 20.34 -8.47 34.82
N ALA A 164 20.46 -7.66 35.87
CA ALA A 164 19.74 -7.87 37.13
C ALA A 164 18.24 -7.56 37.02
N GLU A 165 17.90 -6.62 36.14
CA GLU A 165 16.56 -6.12 35.92
C GLU A 165 16.38 -5.84 34.43
N THR A 166 15.25 -6.27 33.87
CA THR A 166 14.81 -5.85 32.53
C THR A 166 13.48 -5.12 32.66
N VAL A 167 13.38 -3.95 32.03
CA VAL A 167 12.23 -3.05 32.09
C VAL A 167 11.71 -2.81 30.68
N LEU A 168 10.43 -3.12 30.45
CA LEU A 168 9.71 -2.72 29.24
C LEU A 168 9.01 -1.38 29.49
N VAL A 169 9.31 -0.38 28.67
CA VAL A 169 8.68 0.94 28.75
C VAL A 169 7.62 1.09 27.65
N VAL A 170 6.37 1.34 28.06
CA VAL A 170 5.22 1.54 27.17
C VAL A 170 4.46 2.79 27.59
N ALA A 171 4.23 3.73 26.67
CA ALA A 171 3.49 4.97 26.91
C ALA A 171 3.96 5.76 28.17
N GLY A 172 5.28 5.82 28.41
CA GLY A 172 5.88 6.48 29.57
C GLY A 172 5.74 5.72 30.90
N ARG A 173 5.30 4.46 30.87
CA ARG A 173 5.18 3.58 32.05
C ARG A 173 6.21 2.45 31.97
N ALA A 174 6.93 2.25 33.06
CA ALA A 174 7.90 1.17 33.23
C ALA A 174 7.22 -0.09 33.79
N LEU A 175 7.39 -1.21 33.10
CA LEU A 175 6.97 -2.54 33.52
C LEU A 175 8.21 -3.41 33.73
N ARG A 176 8.46 -3.85 34.98
CA ARG A 176 9.50 -4.84 35.27
C ARG A 176 9.10 -6.18 34.67
N LEU A 177 9.96 -6.71 33.80
CA LEU A 177 9.81 -8.07 33.29
C LEU A 177 10.34 -9.06 34.34
N PRO A 178 9.58 -10.11 34.68
CA PRO A 178 10.08 -11.13 35.60
C PRO A 178 11.28 -11.86 34.97
N ALA A 179 12.30 -12.16 35.77
CA ALA A 179 13.35 -13.07 35.35
C ALA A 179 12.74 -14.44 35.01
N PRO A 180 13.22 -15.13 33.95
CA PRO A 180 12.68 -16.43 33.58
C PRO A 180 12.82 -17.44 34.74
N GLU A 181 11.79 -18.27 34.91
CA GLU A 181 11.78 -19.30 35.96
C GLU A 181 12.88 -20.34 35.70
N ARG A 182 14.01 -20.19 36.38
CA ARG A 182 15.02 -21.26 36.48
C ARG A 182 14.43 -22.38 37.31
N ASP A 183 14.11 -23.51 36.66
CA ASP A 183 13.48 -24.68 37.27
C ASP A 183 14.17 -25.06 38.60
N ARG A 184 13.38 -25.06 39.67
CA ARG A 184 13.82 -25.41 41.04
C ARG A 184 13.24 -26.74 41.50
N SER A 185 13.18 -27.74 40.65
CA SER A 185 13.03 -29.14 41.07
C SER A 185 13.85 -30.08 40.17
N GLY A 186 14.61 -31.02 40.76
CA GLY A 186 15.44 -31.91 39.93
C GLY A 186 16.62 -32.64 40.60
N ALA A 187 16.76 -32.63 41.92
CA ALA A 187 17.75 -33.46 42.61
C ALA A 187 17.32 -34.94 42.65
N ALA A 188 17.41 -35.63 41.50
CA ALA A 188 17.29 -37.08 41.37
C ALA A 188 18.30 -37.55 40.30
N GLY A 189 19.53 -37.83 40.72
CA GLY A 189 20.64 -38.08 39.80
C GLY A 189 20.67 -39.49 39.19
N PRO A 190 21.33 -39.67 38.04
CA PRO A 190 21.73 -40.99 37.56
C PRO A 190 22.96 -41.46 38.35
N ALA A 191 22.80 -42.53 39.13
CA ALA A 191 23.92 -43.28 39.69
C ALA A 191 24.44 -44.30 38.66
N ALA A 192 25.73 -44.65 38.77
CA ALA A 192 26.46 -45.69 38.02
C ALA A 192 26.67 -45.39 36.51
N ASN A 193 27.87 -45.55 35.91
CA ASN A 193 29.14 -46.09 36.41
C ASN A 193 30.33 -45.32 35.81
N SER A 194 31.40 -45.15 36.60
CA SER A 194 32.71 -44.72 36.10
C SER A 194 33.72 -45.87 36.12
N ALA A 195 34.55 -45.91 35.07
CA ALA A 195 35.83 -46.63 34.96
C ALA A 195 35.79 -48.18 34.85
N GLY A 196 35.73 -48.66 33.61
CA GLY A 196 36.43 -49.87 33.17
C GLY A 196 37.54 -49.47 32.19
N SER A 197 38.81 -49.59 32.60
CA SER A 197 39.98 -49.26 31.76
C SER A 197 40.31 -50.39 30.79
N ALA A 198 40.59 -50.07 29.53
CA ALA A 198 41.47 -50.88 28.67
C ALA A 198 41.99 -50.08 27.46
N THR A 199 43.31 -49.89 27.40
CA THR A 199 44.05 -49.46 26.21
C THR A 199 44.23 -50.63 25.22
N THR A 200 44.63 -50.32 23.97
CA THR A 200 45.17 -51.20 22.88
C THR A 200 44.19 -51.82 21.85
N GLY A 201 44.62 -51.78 20.57
CA GLY A 201 43.90 -52.24 19.37
C GLY A 201 43.59 -51.11 18.38
N ALA A 202 44.55 -50.37 17.83
CA ALA A 202 45.52 -50.74 16.78
C ALA A 202 44.92 -50.90 15.36
N ALA A 203 45.18 -49.90 14.50
CA ALA A 203 44.91 -49.83 13.04
C ALA A 203 43.42 -49.89 12.61
N VAL A 204 42.96 -49.33 11.48
CA VAL A 204 43.61 -48.88 10.24
C VAL A 204 43.02 -47.53 9.80
N GLY A 205 43.85 -46.58 9.34
CA GLY A 205 43.37 -45.41 8.59
C GLY A 205 43.54 -45.62 7.09
N ALA A 206 42.44 -45.70 6.33
CA ALA A 206 42.48 -45.74 4.86
C ALA A 206 41.12 -45.37 4.23
N ALA A 207 41.20 -44.79 3.02
CA ALA A 207 40.16 -44.71 1.99
C ALA A 207 38.86 -43.94 2.32
N ALA A 208 38.90 -42.64 2.05
CA ALA A 208 37.86 -42.09 1.18
C ALA A 208 38.06 -42.66 -0.23
N THR A 209 37.08 -43.41 -0.74
CA THR A 209 37.04 -43.89 -2.13
C THR A 209 35.72 -43.49 -2.78
N ALA A 210 35.68 -42.27 -3.29
CA ALA A 210 35.08 -42.06 -4.61
C ALA A 210 35.95 -42.82 -5.63
N ALA A 211 35.34 -43.48 -6.62
CA ALA A 211 36.06 -44.37 -7.52
C ALA A 211 37.12 -43.63 -8.35
N THR A 212 38.34 -44.16 -8.33
CA THR A 212 39.56 -43.56 -8.89
C THR A 212 39.74 -43.86 -10.38
N ALA A 213 40.11 -42.85 -11.17
CA ALA A 213 41.16 -42.94 -12.19
C ALA A 213 41.54 -41.53 -12.68
N GLY A 214 42.82 -41.18 -12.61
CA GLY A 214 43.31 -39.86 -13.04
C GLY A 214 43.85 -39.84 -14.46
N THR A 215 43.94 -38.63 -15.03
CA THR A 215 45.03 -38.11 -15.89
C THR A 215 45.87 -39.15 -16.67
N SER A 216 45.96 -39.06 -18.01
CA SER A 216 46.64 -37.92 -18.64
C SER A 216 46.65 -37.98 -20.18
N THR A 217 46.74 -36.79 -20.81
CA THR A 217 47.51 -36.50 -22.05
C THR A 217 47.02 -36.98 -23.43
N THR A 218 47.21 -36.07 -24.41
CA THR A 218 47.23 -36.23 -25.90
C THR A 218 45.91 -36.45 -26.68
N ALA A 219 45.77 -35.65 -27.75
CA ALA A 219 44.80 -35.81 -28.84
C ALA A 219 45.20 -36.97 -29.79
N PRO A 220 44.28 -37.48 -30.65
CA PRO A 220 44.20 -36.90 -32.00
C PRO A 220 42.80 -36.90 -32.69
N THR A 221 42.68 -35.95 -33.62
CA THR A 221 42.15 -35.96 -35.01
C THR A 221 41.26 -37.10 -35.57
N ALA A 222 40.33 -36.71 -36.49
CA ALA A 222 39.68 -37.50 -37.58
C ALA A 222 38.57 -38.49 -37.14
N THR A 223 37.50 -38.85 -37.90
CA THR A 223 36.88 -38.47 -39.20
C THR A 223 35.56 -39.29 -39.31
N ALA A 224 34.42 -38.96 -39.96
CA ALA A 224 34.07 -38.03 -41.06
C ALA A 224 32.63 -37.43 -40.92
N ALA A 225 32.11 -36.83 -42.00
CA ALA A 225 30.67 -36.62 -42.31
C ALA A 225 30.20 -37.74 -43.31
N PRO A 226 29.15 -37.63 -44.18
CA PRO A 226 28.22 -36.55 -44.56
C PRO A 226 26.73 -36.97 -44.35
N THR A 227 25.63 -36.39 -44.89
CA THR A 227 25.27 -35.30 -45.84
C THR A 227 23.83 -34.84 -45.43
N SER A 228 23.14 -33.82 -45.96
CA SER A 228 23.33 -32.81 -47.02
C SER A 228 22.37 -31.63 -46.80
N THR A 229 22.66 -30.45 -47.38
CA THR A 229 21.69 -29.40 -47.74
C THR A 229 22.32 -28.54 -48.83
N THR A 230 21.55 -28.16 -49.85
CA THR A 230 22.03 -27.46 -51.05
C THR A 230 21.89 -25.94 -50.91
N ALA A 231 22.95 -25.18 -51.22
CA ALA A 231 22.93 -23.72 -51.42
C ALA A 231 22.62 -23.39 -52.91
N PRO A 232 22.52 -22.12 -53.36
CA PRO A 232 23.61 -21.10 -53.35
C PRO A 232 23.11 -19.72 -52.82
N THR A 233 23.80 -18.57 -52.88
CA THR A 233 25.06 -18.14 -53.54
C THR A 233 25.82 -17.10 -52.68
N SER A 234 26.84 -16.43 -53.23
CA SER A 234 27.76 -15.45 -52.63
C SER A 234 27.49 -13.99 -53.04
N THR A 235 28.14 -13.01 -52.40
CA THR A 235 29.29 -12.24 -52.97
C THR A 235 30.00 -11.39 -51.89
N THR A 236 31.26 -11.01 -52.17
CA THR A 236 32.36 -10.60 -51.27
C THR A 236 32.36 -9.18 -50.68
N ALA A 237 33.17 -9.01 -49.63
CA ALA A 237 33.47 -7.74 -48.94
C ALA A 237 34.63 -6.94 -49.58
N THR A 238 34.77 -5.67 -49.17
CA THR A 238 35.98 -4.84 -49.30
C THR A 238 36.16 -3.98 -48.04
N THR A 239 37.40 -3.77 -47.62
CA THR A 239 37.80 -3.22 -46.31
C THR A 239 38.21 -1.74 -46.37
N ALA A 240 37.92 -0.94 -45.33
CA ALA A 240 38.62 0.30 -44.99
C ALA A 240 38.51 0.63 -43.48
N ALA A 241 39.44 1.46 -42.97
CA ALA A 241 39.81 1.60 -41.56
C ALA A 241 39.06 2.73 -40.79
N PRO A 242 39.24 2.87 -39.44
CA PRO A 242 38.35 3.68 -38.59
C PRO A 242 38.78 5.15 -38.41
N VAL A 243 37.85 5.98 -37.91
CA VAL A 243 38.06 7.38 -37.53
C VAL A 243 37.65 7.60 -36.07
N THR A 244 38.40 8.43 -35.34
CA THR A 244 38.33 8.59 -33.88
C THR A 244 37.73 9.93 -33.41
N GLY A 245 36.91 9.85 -32.35
CA GLY A 245 36.65 10.90 -31.35
C GLY A 245 35.55 11.94 -31.67
N PRO A 246 35.17 12.80 -30.69
CA PRO A 246 35.53 12.79 -29.26
C PRO A 246 34.32 12.71 -28.29
N ALA A 247 34.60 12.57 -26.99
CA ALA A 247 33.61 12.51 -25.91
C ALA A 247 33.09 13.89 -25.46
N PRO A 248 31.90 14.00 -24.83
CA PRO A 248 31.37 15.25 -24.28
C PRO A 248 32.09 15.68 -22.99
N ALA A 249 32.20 16.99 -22.78
CA ALA A 249 32.95 17.58 -21.67
C ALA A 249 32.12 17.76 -20.39
N GLU A 250 32.80 17.66 -19.25
CA GLU A 250 32.28 18.01 -17.92
C GLU A 250 32.13 19.53 -17.77
N ALA A 251 31.10 19.97 -17.04
CA ALA A 251 30.90 21.37 -16.66
C ALA A 251 30.88 21.49 -15.13
N SER A 252 31.83 22.25 -14.58
CA SER A 252 31.98 22.53 -13.15
C SER A 252 31.34 23.89 -12.79
N PRO A 253 30.91 24.15 -11.55
CA PRO A 253 29.99 25.25 -11.23
C PRO A 253 30.70 26.62 -11.12
N ALA A 254 29.96 27.68 -11.45
CA ALA A 254 30.42 29.07 -11.32
C ALA A 254 30.24 29.61 -9.90
N ALA A 255 31.26 30.33 -9.40
CA ALA A 255 31.21 31.05 -8.13
C ALA A 255 30.53 32.45 -8.27
N PRO A 256 29.95 33.01 -7.19
CA PRO A 256 29.25 34.29 -7.24
C PRO A 256 30.20 35.52 -7.17
N GLY A 257 29.82 36.58 -7.88
CA GLY A 257 30.40 37.93 -7.79
C GLY A 257 29.55 38.88 -6.92
N PRO A 258 30.08 40.05 -6.54
CA PRO A 258 29.73 40.69 -5.26
C PRO A 258 28.47 41.56 -5.25
N ALA A 259 28.06 41.89 -4.04
CA ALA A 259 26.92 42.73 -3.70
C ALA A 259 27.09 44.20 -4.12
N ASP A 260 25.96 44.89 -4.25
CA ASP A 260 25.87 46.33 -4.05
C ASP A 260 24.74 46.64 -3.07
N ALA A 261 24.95 47.64 -2.22
CA ALA A 261 24.02 48.02 -1.16
C ALA A 261 23.41 49.39 -1.45
N GLY A 262 22.11 49.55 -1.20
CA GLY A 262 21.39 50.81 -1.34
C GLY A 262 20.19 50.84 -0.41
N SER A 263 20.28 51.64 0.65
CA SER A 263 19.17 51.91 1.57
C SER A 263 18.16 52.87 0.94
N ASP A 264 16.92 52.86 1.42
CA ASP A 264 16.46 53.95 2.29
C ASP A 264 15.12 53.64 2.95
N ALA A 265 14.86 54.30 4.08
CA ALA A 265 13.71 54.08 4.94
C ALA A 265 12.78 55.31 4.94
N ALA A 266 11.47 55.10 5.15
CA ALA A 266 10.65 55.88 6.08
C ALA A 266 9.15 55.48 6.05
N GLY A 267 8.61 55.20 7.24
CA GLY A 267 7.30 55.70 7.72
C GLY A 267 5.99 55.32 7.02
N SER A 268 5.08 54.69 7.77
CA SER A 268 3.92 55.44 8.32
C SER A 268 3.11 54.61 9.34
N ASP A 269 2.48 55.34 10.26
CA ASP A 269 1.62 54.85 11.34
C ASP A 269 0.16 54.58 10.91
N ALA A 270 -0.62 54.05 11.86
CA ALA A 270 -2.09 54.08 11.96
C ALA A 270 -2.90 53.08 11.08
N ALA A 271 -4.04 52.55 11.53
CA ALA A 271 -4.62 52.43 12.88
C ALA A 271 -5.73 51.35 12.86
N ALA A 272 -6.10 50.82 14.03
CA ALA A 272 -7.29 50.00 14.18
C ALA A 272 -8.59 50.83 14.14
N PRO A 273 -9.74 50.19 13.95
CA PRO A 273 -10.85 50.45 14.88
C PRO A 273 -11.35 49.17 15.57
N GLY A 274 -11.75 49.33 16.83
CA GLY A 274 -12.44 48.31 17.63
C GLY A 274 -13.95 48.27 17.39
N PRO A 275 -14.69 47.48 18.19
CA PRO A 275 -16.03 47.02 17.84
C PRO A 275 -17.17 47.86 18.46
N ASP A 276 -18.31 47.87 17.78
CA ASP A 276 -19.60 48.26 18.38
C ASP A 276 -20.44 47.02 18.74
N THR A 277 -21.04 47.05 19.92
CA THR A 277 -21.92 46.02 20.48
C THR A 277 -23.20 46.65 21.04
N VAL A 278 -24.37 46.27 20.50
CA VAL A 278 -25.67 46.38 21.21
C VAL A 278 -26.55 45.19 20.82
N ALA A 279 -27.30 44.66 21.79
CA ALA A 279 -28.18 43.49 21.65
C ALA A 279 -29.68 43.88 21.83
N PRO A 280 -30.60 43.07 22.43
CA PRO A 280 -31.52 42.22 21.67
C PRO A 280 -33.03 42.39 22.00
N GLY A 281 -33.90 41.63 21.31
CA GLY A 281 -35.30 41.32 21.67
C GLY A 281 -35.82 40.17 20.77
N SER A 282 -36.39 39.06 21.26
CA SER A 282 -37.76 38.88 21.81
C SER A 282 -38.86 39.25 20.79
N GLU A 283 -39.90 38.45 20.48
CA GLU A 283 -40.49 37.29 21.18
C GLU A 283 -41.35 36.42 20.21
N VAL A 284 -41.41 35.11 20.49
CA VAL A 284 -42.61 34.24 20.61
C VAL A 284 -43.92 34.62 19.89
N ALA A 285 -44.46 33.72 19.03
CA ALA A 285 -45.77 33.03 19.22
C ALA A 285 -46.22 32.19 18.00
N ASP A 286 -46.68 30.96 18.27
CA ASP A 286 -47.51 30.12 17.40
C ASP A 286 -48.99 30.58 17.47
N PRO A 287 -49.89 30.23 16.52
CA PRO A 287 -50.77 29.11 16.83
C PRO A 287 -51.23 28.22 15.65
N ALA A 288 -51.21 26.91 15.92
CA ALA A 288 -52.14 25.85 15.54
C ALA A 288 -53.41 26.18 14.69
N GLY A 289 -53.72 25.31 13.71
CA GLY A 289 -55.01 25.24 13.01
C GLY A 289 -55.13 23.99 12.11
N ASP A 290 -56.04 23.08 12.46
CA ASP A 290 -56.14 21.68 11.97
C ASP A 290 -57.11 21.49 10.75
N VAL A 291 -57.25 20.24 10.30
CA VAL A 291 -58.38 19.62 9.54
C VAL A 291 -58.29 19.49 7.99
N ALA A 292 -57.86 18.27 7.59
CA ALA A 292 -58.34 17.36 6.52
C ALA A 292 -59.21 17.81 5.32
N GLY A 293 -58.92 17.22 4.14
CA GLY A 293 -59.92 17.04 3.06
C GLY A 293 -59.39 16.57 1.68
N THR A 294 -59.52 15.28 1.35
CA THR A 294 -59.40 14.75 -0.04
C THR A 294 -60.81 14.62 -0.65
N PRO A 295 -60.97 14.81 -1.98
CA PRO A 295 -61.37 13.67 -2.81
C PRO A 295 -60.72 13.64 -4.22
N ALA A 296 -61.01 12.59 -4.99
CA ALA A 296 -60.28 12.18 -6.20
C ALA A 296 -61.03 12.37 -7.53
N GLY A 297 -60.25 12.45 -8.63
CA GLY A 297 -60.64 12.00 -9.98
C GLY A 297 -61.40 13.00 -10.88
N VAL A 298 -61.46 12.84 -12.21
CA VAL A 298 -60.88 11.86 -13.16
C VAL A 298 -60.45 12.61 -14.48
N PRO A 299 -60.48 12.14 -15.76
CA PRO A 299 -59.27 12.21 -16.61
C PRO A 299 -59.35 13.05 -17.91
N GLY A 300 -58.17 13.30 -18.50
CA GLY A 300 -57.94 13.05 -19.93
C GLY A 300 -57.85 14.24 -20.89
N ALA A 301 -56.72 14.35 -21.59
CA ALA A 301 -56.63 14.56 -23.05
C ALA A 301 -55.15 14.49 -23.50
N VAL A 302 -54.87 13.80 -24.60
CA VAL A 302 -53.55 13.79 -25.28
C VAL A 302 -53.74 14.30 -26.70
N THR A 303 -52.96 15.29 -27.14
CA THR A 303 -52.64 15.60 -28.55
C THR A 303 -51.43 16.57 -28.60
N PRO A 304 -50.72 16.70 -29.74
CA PRO A 304 -49.25 16.83 -29.77
C PRO A 304 -48.73 18.27 -30.05
N PRO A 305 -47.41 18.53 -30.09
CA PRO A 305 -46.86 19.86 -29.79
C PRO A 305 -46.77 20.80 -30.99
N THR A 306 -46.80 22.11 -30.70
CA THR A 306 -46.43 23.18 -31.64
C THR A 306 -45.69 24.31 -30.92
N GLY A 307 -44.70 24.89 -31.59
CA GLY A 307 -44.18 26.24 -31.27
C GLY A 307 -43.09 26.32 -30.20
N SER A 308 -41.85 26.42 -30.66
CA SER A 308 -40.75 26.95 -29.84
C SER A 308 -41.01 28.42 -29.47
N SER A 309 -40.76 28.77 -28.21
CA SER A 309 -40.45 30.14 -27.80
C SER A 309 -39.50 30.10 -26.60
N ALA A 310 -38.39 30.82 -26.69
CA ALA A 310 -37.38 30.85 -25.64
C ALA A 310 -37.88 31.67 -24.44
N ALA A 311 -37.97 31.03 -23.28
CA ALA A 311 -38.21 31.70 -22.00
C ALA A 311 -36.97 31.55 -21.11
N SER A 312 -36.42 32.68 -20.67
CA SER A 312 -35.26 32.77 -19.78
C SER A 312 -35.58 32.20 -18.40
N VAL A 313 -34.91 31.11 -18.01
CA VAL A 313 -34.94 30.61 -16.63
C VAL A 313 -33.88 31.36 -15.82
N THR A 314 -34.31 32.41 -15.13
CA THR A 314 -33.56 33.03 -14.04
C THR A 314 -34.25 32.71 -12.73
N GLY A 315 -33.79 31.65 -12.08
CA GLY A 315 -34.15 31.25 -10.72
C GLY A 315 -33.07 30.30 -10.21
N PRO A 316 -32.76 30.29 -8.91
CA PRO A 316 -31.77 29.37 -8.36
C PRO A 316 -32.30 27.94 -8.52
N GLU A 317 -31.55 27.08 -9.20
CA GLU A 317 -31.84 25.64 -9.19
C GLU A 317 -31.73 25.15 -7.74
N THR A 318 -32.85 24.71 -7.18
CA THR A 318 -32.84 24.00 -5.89
C THR A 318 -32.01 22.75 -6.06
N VAL A 319 -30.84 22.73 -5.41
CA VAL A 319 -29.91 21.59 -5.39
C VAL A 319 -30.65 20.37 -4.83
N GLU A 320 -31.09 19.50 -5.73
CA GLU A 320 -31.80 18.28 -5.39
C GLU A 320 -30.82 17.33 -4.70
N ARG A 321 -30.87 17.30 -3.36
CA ARG A 321 -30.14 16.30 -2.57
C ARG A 321 -30.64 14.92 -2.99
N PRO A 322 -29.75 13.91 -3.12
CA PRO A 322 -30.17 12.58 -3.52
C PRO A 322 -31.25 12.06 -2.59
N SER A 323 -32.34 11.58 -3.20
CA SER A 323 -33.36 10.81 -2.50
C SER A 323 -32.76 9.54 -1.88
N ALA A 324 -33.47 8.95 -0.91
CA ALA A 324 -32.99 7.76 -0.20
C ALA A 324 -32.49 6.68 -1.18
N PRO A 325 -31.33 6.06 -0.90
CA PRO A 325 -30.62 5.26 -1.90
C PRO A 325 -31.46 4.06 -2.35
N ALA A 326 -31.73 4.01 -3.66
CA ALA A 326 -32.47 2.91 -4.26
C ALA A 326 -31.60 1.65 -4.24
N ALA A 327 -32.05 0.60 -3.54
CA ALA A 327 -31.31 -0.66 -3.46
C ALA A 327 -31.13 -1.27 -4.86
N VAL A 328 -29.89 -1.61 -5.21
CA VAL A 328 -29.56 -2.12 -6.54
C VAL A 328 -30.04 -3.56 -6.69
N GLY A 329 -30.74 -3.83 -7.79
CA GLY A 329 -31.21 -5.17 -8.13
C GLY A 329 -30.04 -6.14 -8.30
N ARG A 330 -30.18 -7.36 -7.77
CA ARG A 330 -29.14 -8.40 -7.89
C ARG A 330 -29.05 -8.94 -9.33
N PRO A 331 -27.88 -9.45 -9.77
CA PRO A 331 -27.78 -10.32 -10.94
C PRO A 331 -28.76 -11.51 -10.85
N ASP A 332 -29.26 -11.99 -11.99
CA ASP A 332 -30.40 -12.92 -11.99
C ASP A 332 -30.06 -14.30 -11.41
N LEU A 333 -30.82 -14.68 -10.39
CA LEU A 333 -30.64 -15.92 -9.65
C LEU A 333 -31.15 -17.15 -10.41
N ARG A 334 -32.07 -17.00 -11.39
CA ARG A 334 -32.54 -18.12 -12.21
C ARG A 334 -31.47 -18.49 -13.22
N THR A 335 -30.96 -17.53 -13.98
CA THR A 335 -29.86 -17.70 -14.91
C THR A 335 -28.58 -18.13 -14.20
N ARG A 336 -28.28 -17.60 -13.00
CA ARG A 336 -27.16 -18.12 -12.19
C ARG A 336 -27.27 -19.63 -11.94
N ARG A 337 -28.46 -20.13 -11.57
CA ARG A 337 -28.70 -21.56 -11.33
C ARG A 337 -28.62 -22.38 -12.63
N ALA A 338 -29.14 -21.86 -13.73
CA ALA A 338 -29.04 -22.49 -15.04
C ALA A 338 -27.56 -22.61 -15.48
N ALA A 339 -26.76 -21.56 -15.28
CA ALA A 339 -25.33 -21.57 -15.62
C ALA A 339 -24.51 -22.52 -14.75
N VAL A 340 -24.84 -22.67 -13.46
CA VAL A 340 -24.21 -23.70 -12.60
C VAL A 340 -24.55 -25.10 -13.13
N ALA A 341 -25.83 -25.38 -13.40
CA ALA A 341 -26.25 -26.68 -13.93
C ALA A 341 -25.64 -26.98 -15.31
N LEU A 342 -25.43 -25.95 -16.15
CA LEU A 342 -24.71 -26.07 -17.42
C LEU A 342 -23.24 -26.47 -17.19
N VAL A 343 -22.53 -25.78 -16.29
CA VAL A 343 -21.12 -26.09 -15.94
C VAL A 343 -20.99 -27.51 -15.38
N ASP A 344 -21.91 -27.95 -14.53
CA ASP A 344 -21.94 -29.29 -13.97
C ASP A 344 -22.25 -30.39 -15.03
N GLY A 345 -22.89 -30.02 -16.14
CA GLY A 345 -23.24 -30.90 -17.25
C GLY A 345 -22.21 -30.96 -18.40
N LEU A 346 -21.14 -30.17 -18.35
CA LEU A 346 -20.07 -30.19 -19.37
C LEU A 346 -19.32 -31.53 -19.37
N ALA A 347 -18.75 -31.91 -20.52
CA ALA A 347 -17.94 -33.11 -20.73
C ALA A 347 -16.55 -33.05 -20.05
N LEU A 348 -16.52 -32.72 -18.76
CA LEU A 348 -15.33 -32.40 -17.96
C LEU A 348 -15.42 -33.07 -16.58
N PRO A 349 -14.29 -33.29 -15.88
CA PRO A 349 -14.33 -33.61 -14.45
C PRO A 349 -15.05 -32.53 -13.65
N THR A 350 -15.78 -32.90 -12.59
CA THR A 350 -16.49 -31.95 -11.71
C THR A 350 -15.55 -30.85 -11.21
N GLY A 351 -15.93 -29.59 -11.42
CA GLY A 351 -15.09 -28.44 -11.07
C GLY A 351 -13.89 -28.18 -11.99
N GLY A 352 -13.75 -28.90 -13.10
CA GLY A 352 -12.59 -28.83 -14.00
C GLY A 352 -12.31 -27.46 -14.66
N LEU A 353 -13.29 -26.55 -14.70
CA LEU A 353 -13.10 -25.16 -15.13
C LEU A 353 -12.68 -24.21 -14.00
N GLY A 354 -12.81 -24.62 -12.73
CA GLY A 354 -12.55 -23.80 -11.55
C GLY A 354 -13.08 -22.37 -11.68
N ARG A 355 -12.18 -21.40 -11.49
CA ARG A 355 -12.48 -19.96 -11.53
C ARG A 355 -13.05 -19.48 -12.87
N LEU A 356 -12.71 -20.11 -14.01
CA LEU A 356 -13.30 -19.74 -15.30
C LEU A 356 -14.80 -20.12 -15.37
N GLY A 357 -15.19 -21.24 -14.75
CA GLY A 357 -16.59 -21.61 -14.59
C GLY A 357 -17.35 -20.58 -13.73
N GLU A 358 -16.77 -20.16 -12.61
CA GLU A 358 -17.35 -19.14 -11.72
C GLU A 358 -17.55 -17.79 -12.43
N LEU A 359 -16.57 -17.35 -13.24
CA LEU A 359 -16.67 -16.13 -14.05
C LEU A 359 -17.79 -16.23 -15.09
N GLY A 360 -17.91 -17.38 -15.77
CA GLY A 360 -19.00 -17.63 -16.73
C GLY A 360 -20.37 -17.59 -16.07
N VAL A 361 -20.52 -18.23 -14.90
CA VAL A 361 -21.75 -18.21 -14.09
C VAL A 361 -22.11 -16.80 -13.61
N TRP A 362 -21.12 -16.00 -13.20
CA TRP A 362 -21.35 -14.60 -12.80
C TRP A 362 -21.76 -13.73 -13.98
N LEU A 363 -21.08 -13.85 -15.13
CA LEU A 363 -21.40 -13.10 -16.33
C LEU A 363 -22.80 -13.43 -16.86
N ALA A 364 -23.16 -14.72 -16.84
CA ALA A 364 -24.51 -15.20 -17.18
C ALA A 364 -25.57 -14.53 -16.30
N ALA A 365 -25.36 -14.55 -14.98
CA ALA A 365 -26.26 -13.89 -14.03
C ALA A 365 -26.38 -12.38 -14.27
N CYS A 366 -25.30 -11.69 -14.65
CA CYS A 366 -25.34 -10.26 -14.96
C CYS A 366 -26.10 -9.96 -16.25
N GLN A 367 -25.89 -10.76 -17.30
CA GLN A 367 -26.57 -10.62 -18.60
C GLN A 367 -28.02 -11.11 -18.59
N GLY A 368 -28.40 -11.97 -17.63
CA GLY A 368 -29.68 -12.66 -17.60
C GLY A 368 -29.81 -13.81 -18.61
N GLU A 369 -28.70 -14.22 -19.24
CA GLU A 369 -28.64 -15.18 -20.35
C GLU A 369 -27.69 -16.36 -20.02
N CYS A 370 -28.08 -17.58 -20.40
CA CYS A 370 -27.28 -18.79 -20.21
C CYS A 370 -27.36 -19.68 -21.48
N PRO A 371 -26.24 -20.05 -22.11
CA PRO A 371 -24.87 -19.62 -21.81
C PRO A 371 -24.69 -18.09 -21.95
N PRO A 372 -23.71 -17.49 -21.24
CA PRO A 372 -23.42 -16.06 -21.37
C PRO A 372 -22.86 -15.73 -22.76
N ARG A 373 -23.13 -14.51 -23.23
CA ARG A 373 -22.48 -13.95 -24.42
C ARG A 373 -21.08 -13.43 -24.06
N PRO A 374 -20.04 -13.72 -24.87
CA PRO A 374 -18.73 -13.09 -24.70
C PRO A 374 -18.82 -11.56 -24.82
N PRO A 375 -18.13 -10.78 -23.97
CA PRO A 375 -18.05 -9.33 -24.14
C PRO A 375 -17.45 -8.95 -25.49
N VAL A 376 -18.05 -7.95 -26.15
CA VAL A 376 -17.63 -7.39 -27.44
C VAL A 376 -17.37 -5.89 -27.38
N ASN A 377 -17.97 -5.18 -26.43
CA ASN A 377 -17.89 -3.73 -26.27
C ASN A 377 -17.38 -3.36 -24.87
N ALA A 378 -16.20 -3.87 -24.49
CA ALA A 378 -15.57 -3.48 -23.23
C ALA A 378 -15.04 -2.04 -23.32
N ARG A 379 -15.39 -1.20 -22.34
CA ARG A 379 -15.02 0.24 -22.33
C ARG A 379 -14.26 0.62 -21.06
N VAL A 380 -13.09 1.22 -21.24
CA VAL A 380 -12.23 1.73 -20.17
C VAL A 380 -12.44 3.24 -20.03
N LEU A 381 -12.79 3.71 -18.84
CA LEU A 381 -12.95 5.13 -18.54
C LEU A 381 -11.83 5.58 -17.59
N LEU A 382 -10.92 6.42 -18.09
CA LEU A 382 -9.87 7.03 -17.27
C LEU A 382 -10.24 8.45 -16.89
N LEU A 383 -10.37 8.67 -15.59
CA LEU A 383 -10.67 9.97 -15.02
C LEU A 383 -9.38 10.67 -14.59
N ALA A 384 -9.09 11.83 -15.17
CA ALA A 384 -7.95 12.65 -14.80
C ALA A 384 -8.37 13.73 -13.80
N ALA A 385 -7.63 13.85 -12.70
CA ALA A 385 -7.87 14.84 -11.66
C ALA A 385 -6.57 15.16 -10.91
N ASP A 386 -6.56 16.25 -10.15
CA ASP A 386 -5.47 16.56 -9.22
C ASP A 386 -5.96 16.65 -7.77
N HIS A 387 -5.18 16.10 -6.85
CA HIS A 387 -5.44 16.22 -5.42
C HIS A 387 -4.55 17.27 -4.77
N GLY A 388 -5.10 18.27 -4.08
CA GLY A 388 -4.30 19.33 -3.42
C GLY A 388 -3.27 18.78 -2.42
N VAL A 389 -3.57 17.62 -1.82
CA VAL A 389 -2.68 16.89 -0.91
C VAL A 389 -1.38 16.41 -1.56
N ALA A 390 -1.32 16.29 -2.89
CA ALA A 390 -0.10 15.94 -3.63
C ALA A 390 1.05 16.94 -3.37
N ALA A 391 0.73 18.21 -3.09
CA ALA A 391 1.70 19.25 -2.77
C ALA A 391 2.46 18.99 -1.45
N ASP A 392 2.03 18.04 -0.61
CA ASP A 392 2.76 17.62 0.60
C ASP A 392 3.80 16.51 0.33
N GLY A 393 4.02 16.14 -0.93
CA GLY A 393 5.00 15.11 -1.30
C GLY A 393 4.61 13.72 -0.77
N VAL A 394 3.31 13.37 -0.83
CA VAL A 394 2.77 12.04 -0.51
C VAL A 394 2.87 11.04 -1.67
N SER A 395 3.48 11.45 -2.79
CA SER A 395 3.76 10.65 -3.97
C SER A 395 5.21 10.89 -4.42
N ALA A 396 5.82 9.93 -5.12
CA ALA A 396 7.11 10.11 -5.78
C ALA A 396 7.02 10.97 -7.05
N TYR A 397 5.82 11.15 -7.61
CA TYR A 397 5.57 12.06 -8.72
C TYR A 397 5.21 13.47 -8.21
N PRO A 398 5.77 14.54 -8.82
CA PRO A 398 5.27 15.91 -8.66
C PRO A 398 3.79 16.03 -9.06
N PRO A 399 3.01 16.96 -8.45
CA PRO A 399 1.59 17.13 -8.73
C PRO A 399 1.27 17.33 -10.23
N GLU A 400 2.07 18.11 -10.94
CA GLU A 400 1.88 18.43 -12.36
C GLU A 400 1.95 17.22 -13.32
N VAL A 401 2.37 16.04 -12.85
CA VAL A 401 2.46 14.82 -13.65
C VAL A 401 1.10 14.27 -14.06
N SER A 402 0.00 14.58 -13.35
CA SER A 402 -1.35 14.09 -13.70
C SER A 402 -1.75 14.49 -15.13
N ALA A 403 -1.59 15.77 -15.49
CA ALA A 403 -1.90 16.29 -16.82
C ALA A 403 -1.02 15.65 -17.92
N ALA A 404 0.27 15.44 -17.66
CA ALA A 404 1.18 14.78 -18.59
C ALA A 404 0.80 13.29 -18.81
N ARG A 405 0.36 12.59 -17.76
CA ARG A 405 -0.15 11.21 -17.86
C ARG A 405 -1.48 11.18 -18.62
N ALA A 406 -2.37 12.13 -18.39
CA ALA A 406 -3.65 12.22 -19.10
C ALA A 406 -3.46 12.46 -20.61
N ALA A 407 -2.56 13.37 -21.01
CA ALA A 407 -2.18 13.57 -22.40
C ALA A 407 -1.52 12.31 -23.02
N ALA A 408 -0.70 11.59 -22.26
CA ALA A 408 -0.15 10.31 -22.70
C ALA A 408 -1.21 9.20 -22.87
N ALA A 409 -2.28 9.24 -22.07
CA ALA A 409 -3.43 8.34 -22.20
C ALA A 409 -4.25 8.66 -23.46
N ALA A 410 -4.57 9.93 -23.70
CA ALA A 410 -5.21 10.40 -24.93
C ALA A 410 -4.40 10.04 -26.18
N ALA A 411 -3.07 10.10 -26.10
CA ALA A 411 -2.16 9.66 -27.16
C ALA A 411 -2.01 8.13 -27.30
N GLY A 412 -2.70 7.33 -26.46
CA GLY A 412 -2.68 5.86 -26.51
C GLY A 412 -1.34 5.23 -26.10
N ARG A 413 -0.60 5.87 -25.16
CA ARG A 413 0.77 5.51 -24.73
C ARG A 413 0.89 5.02 -23.28
N LEU A 414 -0.17 5.04 -22.47
CA LEU A 414 -0.13 4.43 -21.11
C LEU A 414 -0.29 2.90 -21.16
N PRO A 415 0.21 2.15 -20.16
CA PRO A 415 0.09 0.69 -20.09
C PRO A 415 -1.34 0.19 -20.33
N VAL A 416 -2.33 0.77 -19.64
CA VAL A 416 -3.76 0.49 -19.81
C VAL A 416 -4.26 0.70 -21.25
N THR A 417 -3.80 1.74 -21.95
CA THR A 417 -4.22 2.00 -23.34
C THR A 417 -3.60 1.01 -24.34
N VAL A 418 -2.42 0.48 -24.03
CA VAL A 418 -1.78 -0.59 -24.81
C VAL A 418 -2.48 -1.92 -24.54
N ALA A 419 -2.75 -2.23 -23.27
CA ALA A 419 -3.50 -3.42 -22.86
C ALA A 419 -4.92 -3.43 -23.45
N ALA A 420 -5.62 -2.29 -23.45
CA ALA A 420 -6.99 -2.19 -23.97
C ALA A 420 -7.04 -2.51 -25.46
N ARG A 421 -6.09 -1.96 -26.23
CA ARG A 421 -5.93 -2.27 -27.66
C ARG A 421 -5.67 -3.77 -27.90
N ALA A 422 -4.89 -4.42 -27.04
CA ALA A 422 -4.63 -5.86 -27.13
C ALA A 422 -5.84 -6.72 -26.72
N ALA A 423 -6.67 -6.24 -25.80
CA ALA A 423 -7.90 -6.88 -25.36
C ALA A 423 -9.14 -6.57 -26.24
N GLY A 424 -9.02 -5.69 -27.23
CA GLY A 424 -10.13 -5.23 -28.07
C GLY A 424 -11.05 -4.20 -27.39
N ALA A 425 -10.65 -3.63 -26.26
CA ALA A 425 -11.41 -2.64 -25.51
C ALA A 425 -11.15 -1.20 -26.00
N SER A 426 -12.18 -0.35 -25.95
CA SER A 426 -12.04 1.09 -26.20
C SER A 426 -11.61 1.84 -24.93
N VAL A 427 -10.98 3.00 -25.09
CA VAL A 427 -10.54 3.84 -23.97
C VAL A 427 -10.99 5.29 -24.16
N ARG A 428 -11.66 5.86 -23.15
CA ARG A 428 -11.99 7.29 -23.06
C ARG A 428 -11.22 7.90 -21.89
N THR A 429 -10.55 9.04 -22.11
CA THR A 429 -9.88 9.80 -21.05
C THR A 429 -10.58 11.13 -20.85
N VAL A 430 -11.12 11.34 -19.65
CA VAL A 430 -11.94 12.49 -19.30
C VAL A 430 -11.29 13.24 -18.15
N ASP A 431 -11.12 14.55 -18.30
CA ASP A 431 -10.72 15.44 -17.22
C ASP A 431 -11.95 15.84 -16.40
N VAL A 432 -11.91 15.49 -15.12
CA VAL A 432 -12.93 15.87 -14.14
C VAL A 432 -12.41 16.87 -13.11
N GLY A 433 -11.09 17.10 -13.02
CA GLY A 433 -10.47 17.78 -11.89
C GLY A 433 -9.02 18.26 -12.03
N LEU A 434 -8.42 18.31 -13.23
CA LEU A 434 -7.01 18.72 -13.39
C LEU A 434 -6.79 20.22 -13.14
N ASN A 435 -5.67 20.55 -12.50
CA ASN A 435 -5.20 21.93 -12.33
C ASN A 435 -4.79 22.59 -13.66
N ARG A 436 -4.35 21.79 -14.63
CA ARG A 436 -3.87 22.25 -15.94
C ARG A 436 -4.57 21.48 -17.06
N ASP A 437 -4.78 22.14 -18.18
CA ASP A 437 -5.32 21.49 -19.36
C ASP A 437 -4.30 20.47 -19.92
N ALA A 438 -4.81 19.38 -20.52
CA ALA A 438 -4.01 18.28 -21.03
C ALA A 438 -4.39 17.99 -22.49
N ASP A 439 -3.39 17.88 -23.37
CA ASP A 439 -3.62 17.73 -24.81
C ASP A 439 -4.40 16.45 -25.15
N GLY A 440 -5.47 16.61 -25.93
CA GLY A 440 -6.33 15.50 -26.38
C GLY A 440 -7.26 14.91 -25.31
N VAL A 441 -7.32 15.48 -24.11
CA VAL A 441 -8.21 15.04 -23.03
C VAL A 441 -9.54 15.79 -23.10
N GLU A 442 -10.64 15.09 -22.86
CA GLU A 442 -11.98 15.67 -22.86
C GLU A 442 -12.23 16.49 -21.59
N THR A 443 -12.51 17.79 -21.72
CA THR A 443 -12.69 18.71 -20.59
C THR A 443 -14.14 19.07 -20.27
N GLY A 444 -15.11 18.53 -21.03
CA GLY A 444 -16.55 18.85 -20.91
C GLY A 444 -17.17 18.44 -19.57
N HIS A 445 -16.51 17.55 -18.82
CA HIS A 445 -16.96 17.03 -17.53
C HIS A 445 -16.14 17.56 -16.34
N ARG A 446 -15.28 18.57 -16.55
CA ARG A 446 -14.47 19.15 -15.48
C ARG A 446 -15.35 19.86 -14.46
N VAL A 447 -15.27 19.42 -13.21
CA VAL A 447 -16.04 19.98 -12.09
C VAL A 447 -15.27 21.16 -11.46
N VAL A 448 -14.01 20.93 -11.10
CA VAL A 448 -13.11 21.89 -10.45
C VAL A 448 -11.71 21.84 -11.05
N ARG A 449 -10.82 22.76 -10.68
CA ARG A 449 -9.38 22.67 -10.97
C ARG A 449 -8.63 22.33 -9.69
N GLY A 450 -8.32 21.04 -9.51
CA GLY A 450 -7.74 20.51 -8.29
C GLY A 450 -8.71 20.47 -7.11
N THR A 451 -8.44 19.59 -6.14
CA THR A 451 -9.14 19.55 -4.85
C THR A 451 -8.38 20.30 -3.77
N GLY A 452 -9.07 20.66 -2.68
CA GLY A 452 -8.44 21.16 -1.46
C GLY A 452 -7.52 20.15 -0.77
N ARG A 453 -6.67 20.63 0.14
CA ARG A 453 -5.81 19.79 0.97
C ARG A 453 -6.59 19.11 2.09
N ILE A 454 -6.92 17.83 1.92
CA ILE A 454 -7.74 17.03 2.86
C ILE A 454 -7.25 16.99 4.32
N ASP A 455 -5.97 17.30 4.58
CA ASP A 455 -5.40 17.43 5.93
C ASP A 455 -5.78 18.75 6.63
N ARG A 456 -6.32 19.74 5.89
CA ARG A 456 -6.56 21.12 6.33
C ARG A 456 -7.98 21.61 6.04
N GLU A 457 -8.46 21.35 4.84
CA GLU A 457 -9.70 21.89 4.26
C GLU A 457 -10.47 20.79 3.50
N ASP A 458 -11.71 21.08 3.12
CA ASP A 458 -12.52 20.13 2.36
C ASP A 458 -11.95 19.92 0.95
N ALA A 459 -12.07 18.71 0.43
CA ALA A 459 -11.62 18.42 -0.93
C ALA A 459 -12.44 19.21 -1.97
N LEU A 460 -13.75 19.36 -1.74
CA LEU A 460 -14.70 20.05 -2.62
C LEU A 460 -15.74 20.85 -1.79
N SER A 461 -16.41 21.83 -2.42
CA SER A 461 -17.62 22.43 -1.84
C SER A 461 -18.81 21.45 -1.90
N ASP A 462 -19.93 21.77 -1.24
CA ASP A 462 -21.16 20.96 -1.33
C ASP A 462 -21.69 20.91 -2.77
N ASP A 463 -21.68 22.03 -3.49
CA ASP A 463 -22.16 22.13 -4.87
C ASP A 463 -21.24 21.37 -5.83
N ASP A 464 -19.92 21.49 -5.67
CA ASP A 464 -18.95 20.77 -6.50
C ASP A 464 -19.00 19.26 -6.24
N ALA A 465 -19.20 18.81 -4.99
CA ALA A 465 -19.37 17.40 -4.69
C ALA A 465 -20.68 16.84 -5.26
N ALA A 466 -21.77 17.60 -5.19
CA ALA A 466 -23.04 17.23 -5.82
C ALA A 466 -22.91 17.20 -7.36
N ALA A 467 -22.15 18.13 -7.95
CA ALA A 467 -21.84 18.15 -9.38
C ALA A 467 -20.99 16.94 -9.80
N ALA A 468 -19.90 16.64 -9.08
CA ALA A 468 -19.06 15.47 -9.33
C ALA A 468 -19.84 14.15 -9.24
N TRP A 469 -20.77 14.03 -8.30
CA TRP A 469 -21.65 12.86 -8.19
C TRP A 469 -22.56 12.72 -9.42
N ARG A 470 -23.18 13.83 -9.87
CA ARG A 470 -23.98 13.84 -11.11
C ARG A 470 -23.13 13.52 -12.34
N THR A 471 -21.92 14.06 -12.44
CA THR A 471 -20.96 13.78 -13.53
C THR A 471 -20.61 12.29 -13.60
N GLY A 472 -20.37 11.63 -12.45
CA GLY A 472 -20.13 10.18 -12.41
C GLY A 472 -21.29 9.37 -12.99
N ARG A 473 -22.52 9.72 -12.61
CA ARG A 473 -23.73 9.07 -13.12
C ARG A 473 -23.93 9.33 -14.62
N LEU A 474 -23.70 10.56 -15.07
CA LEU A 474 -23.76 10.95 -16.48
C LEU A 474 -22.77 10.15 -17.34
N LEU A 475 -21.50 10.07 -16.92
CA LEU A 475 -20.46 9.31 -17.63
C LEU A 475 -20.80 7.82 -17.71
N ALA A 476 -21.42 7.24 -16.67
CA ALA A 476 -21.89 5.86 -16.73
C ALA A 476 -23.04 5.70 -17.75
N ASP A 477 -24.02 6.60 -17.75
CA ASP A 477 -25.10 6.56 -18.73
C ASP A 477 -24.56 6.72 -20.16
N GLU A 478 -23.61 7.63 -20.42
CA GLU A 478 -22.99 7.82 -21.73
C GLU A 478 -22.24 6.58 -22.24
N GLU A 479 -21.39 5.96 -21.41
CA GLU A 479 -20.64 4.77 -21.83
C GLU A 479 -21.56 3.56 -22.09
N ILE A 480 -22.64 3.43 -21.31
CA ILE A 480 -23.62 2.34 -21.43
C ILE A 480 -24.57 2.55 -22.61
N ASP A 481 -25.05 3.78 -22.83
CA ASP A 481 -25.90 4.13 -23.98
C ASP A 481 -25.10 4.05 -25.29
N ALA A 482 -23.79 4.29 -25.23
CA ALA A 482 -22.84 4.01 -26.32
C ALA A 482 -22.44 2.50 -26.43
N GLY A 483 -23.16 1.61 -25.75
CA GLY A 483 -23.16 0.17 -25.99
C GLY A 483 -22.19 -0.67 -25.14
N ALA A 484 -21.70 -0.17 -24.00
CA ALA A 484 -20.86 -0.97 -23.10
C ALA A 484 -21.55 -2.24 -22.61
N ASP A 485 -20.85 -3.38 -22.69
CA ASP A 485 -21.25 -4.63 -22.05
C ASP A 485 -20.41 -5.00 -20.82
N VAL A 486 -19.18 -4.47 -20.73
CA VAL A 486 -18.32 -4.49 -19.53
C VAL A 486 -17.60 -3.15 -19.39
N LEU A 487 -17.55 -2.62 -18.16
CA LEU A 487 -16.87 -1.37 -17.83
C LEU A 487 -15.57 -1.61 -17.04
N VAL A 488 -14.55 -0.78 -17.29
CA VAL A 488 -13.29 -0.74 -16.51
C VAL A 488 -12.97 0.72 -16.14
N PRO A 489 -13.46 1.23 -15.00
CA PRO A 489 -13.13 2.57 -14.53
C PRO A 489 -11.73 2.62 -13.90
N ALA A 490 -11.03 3.73 -14.09
CA ALA A 490 -9.71 3.99 -13.53
C ALA A 490 -9.48 5.50 -13.29
N THR A 491 -8.45 5.84 -12.51
CA THR A 491 -8.05 7.24 -12.24
C THR A 491 -6.58 7.50 -12.62
N LEU A 492 -6.31 8.72 -13.09
CA LEU A 492 -4.98 9.28 -13.35
C LEU A 492 -4.80 10.54 -12.52
N ALA A 493 -4.57 10.37 -11.22
CA ALA A 493 -4.42 11.47 -10.28
C ALA A 493 -3.24 11.25 -9.31
N VAL A 494 -2.29 12.19 -9.31
CA VAL A 494 -1.16 12.15 -8.37
C VAL A 494 -1.68 12.35 -6.94
N GLY A 495 -1.19 11.52 -6.01
CA GLY A 495 -1.58 11.56 -4.59
C GLY A 495 -2.87 10.83 -4.22
N ALA A 496 -3.66 10.34 -5.20
CA ALA A 496 -5.00 9.77 -4.99
C ALA A 496 -5.08 8.58 -4.01
N THR A 497 -3.98 7.84 -3.82
CA THR A 497 -3.93 6.76 -2.81
C THR A 497 -4.02 7.27 -1.36
N THR A 498 -3.87 8.58 -1.13
CA THR A 498 -3.97 9.23 0.19
C THR A 498 -5.42 9.50 0.62
N PRO A 499 -6.28 10.19 -0.17
CA PRO A 499 -7.71 10.25 0.12
C PRO A 499 -8.36 8.86 0.06
N ALA A 500 -7.96 7.99 -0.87
CA ALA A 500 -8.47 6.61 -0.92
C ALA A 500 -8.19 5.85 0.40
N ALA A 501 -6.96 5.85 0.89
CA ALA A 501 -6.61 5.24 2.18
C ALA A 501 -7.34 5.91 3.37
N THR A 502 -7.59 7.22 3.31
CA THR A 502 -8.36 7.96 4.33
C THR A 502 -9.82 7.52 4.36
N LEU A 503 -10.47 7.35 3.20
CA LEU A 503 -11.84 6.84 3.10
C LEU A 503 -11.94 5.39 3.59
N VAL A 504 -11.01 4.53 3.19
CA VAL A 504 -10.96 3.13 3.65
C VAL A 504 -10.84 3.07 5.17
N ALA A 505 -9.85 3.76 5.76
CA ALA A 505 -9.68 3.80 7.22
C ALA A 505 -10.89 4.41 7.96
N ALA A 506 -11.58 5.39 7.36
CA ALA A 506 -12.77 5.99 7.94
C ALA A 506 -13.94 4.98 8.04
N LEU A 507 -14.13 4.14 7.03
CA LEU A 507 -15.18 3.12 7.00
C LEU A 507 -14.83 1.84 7.77
N THR A 508 -13.56 1.43 7.77
CA THR A 508 -13.11 0.19 8.42
C THR A 508 -12.71 0.38 9.89
N GLY A 509 -12.50 1.63 10.33
CA GLY A 509 -11.98 1.97 11.65
C GLY A 509 -10.48 1.69 11.80
N ALA A 510 -9.76 1.42 10.71
CA ALA A 510 -8.32 1.15 10.74
C ALA A 510 -7.49 2.39 11.12
N GLU A 511 -6.36 2.17 11.80
CA GLU A 511 -5.42 3.24 12.11
C GLU A 511 -4.67 3.71 10.84
N PRO A 512 -4.25 4.99 10.76
CA PRO A 512 -3.54 5.55 9.61
C PRO A 512 -2.38 4.68 9.12
N VAL A 513 -1.56 4.16 10.05
CA VAL A 513 -0.37 3.36 9.71
C VAL A 513 -0.69 2.01 9.07
N ALA A 514 -1.91 1.49 9.25
CA ALA A 514 -2.35 0.22 8.69
C ALA A 514 -2.86 0.34 7.24
N VAL A 515 -3.09 1.57 6.75
CA VAL A 515 -3.61 1.84 5.39
C VAL A 515 -2.60 2.53 4.47
N VAL A 516 -1.44 2.99 4.98
CA VAL A 516 -0.44 3.70 4.19
C VAL A 516 0.42 2.73 3.38
N GLY A 517 0.14 2.60 2.09
CA GLY A 517 1.03 1.93 1.15
C GLY A 517 2.00 2.87 0.44
N ARG A 518 2.98 2.27 -0.25
CA ARG A 518 4.07 3.00 -0.94
C ARG A 518 3.82 3.32 -2.41
N ALA A 519 2.74 2.82 -3.01
CA ALA A 519 2.27 3.06 -4.38
C ALA A 519 3.38 3.38 -5.40
N SER A 520 3.58 4.67 -5.69
CA SER A 520 4.53 5.24 -6.65
C SER A 520 6.02 5.08 -6.31
N GLY A 521 6.36 4.30 -5.28
CA GLY A 521 7.75 4.07 -4.85
C GLY A 521 8.23 5.07 -3.80
N ILE A 522 7.36 5.52 -2.91
CA ILE A 522 7.68 6.56 -1.93
C ILE A 522 8.65 6.07 -0.83
N ASP A 523 9.52 6.99 -0.40
CA ASP A 523 10.46 6.77 0.71
C ASP A 523 9.78 6.85 2.08
N ASP A 524 10.55 6.60 3.15
CA ASP A 524 10.04 6.61 4.53
C ASP A 524 9.58 8.00 4.97
N ARG A 525 10.20 9.07 4.47
CA ARG A 525 9.80 10.45 4.76
C ARG A 525 8.43 10.77 4.16
N ALA A 526 8.19 10.38 2.91
CA ALA A 526 6.90 10.50 2.25
C ALA A 526 5.83 9.58 2.86
N TRP A 527 6.19 8.35 3.25
CA TRP A 527 5.30 7.45 3.98
C TRP A 527 4.86 8.06 5.33
N MET A 528 5.79 8.63 6.10
CA MET A 528 5.49 9.32 7.36
C MET A 528 4.59 10.55 7.14
N ARG A 529 4.82 11.35 6.09
CA ARG A 529 3.90 12.46 5.72
C ARG A 529 2.51 11.94 5.36
N LYS A 530 2.40 10.91 4.51
CA LYS A 530 1.12 10.29 4.11
C LYS A 530 0.36 9.77 5.34
N ALA A 531 1.03 9.16 6.33
CA ALA A 531 0.42 8.73 7.58
C ALA A 531 -0.09 9.89 8.46
N VAL A 532 0.64 11.01 8.53
CA VAL A 532 0.21 12.23 9.24
C VAL A 532 -1.01 12.86 8.55
N VAL A 533 -0.98 12.97 7.22
CA VAL A 533 -2.08 13.47 6.40
C VAL A 533 -3.34 12.62 6.58
N ILE A 534 -3.23 11.29 6.52
CA ILE A 534 -4.36 10.37 6.73
C ILE A 534 -4.91 10.51 8.16
N ARG A 535 -4.06 10.63 9.19
CA ARG A 535 -4.50 10.88 10.57
C ARG A 535 -5.34 12.14 10.71
N ASP A 536 -4.90 13.24 10.09
CA ASP A 536 -5.61 14.52 10.20
C ASP A 536 -6.86 14.56 9.31
N GLY A 537 -6.82 13.91 8.15
CA GLY A 537 -8.00 13.58 7.34
C GLY A 537 -9.03 12.80 8.14
N LEU A 538 -8.66 11.71 8.83
CA LEU A 538 -9.57 10.93 9.68
C LEU A 538 -10.21 11.76 10.81
N ARG A 539 -9.50 12.74 11.37
CA ARG A 539 -10.09 13.69 12.34
C ARG A 539 -11.23 14.49 11.70
N ARG A 540 -11.03 14.93 10.45
CA ARG A 540 -12.02 15.71 9.66
C ARG A 540 -13.16 14.84 9.12
N ALA A 541 -12.89 13.57 8.81
CA ALA A 541 -13.88 12.58 8.37
C ALA A 541 -14.90 12.21 9.46
N ARG A 542 -14.48 12.21 10.74
CA ARG A 542 -15.26 11.70 11.88
C ARG A 542 -16.71 12.21 12.00
N PRO A 543 -17.05 13.50 11.76
CA PRO A 543 -18.44 13.97 11.80
C PRO A 543 -19.32 13.43 10.67
N HIS A 544 -18.71 12.95 9.58
CA HIS A 544 -19.38 12.61 8.32
C HIS A 544 -19.47 11.10 8.05
N LEU A 545 -19.07 10.24 9.00
CA LEU A 545 -19.06 8.76 8.84
C LEU A 545 -20.43 8.12 8.51
N ARG A 546 -21.54 8.87 8.62
CA ARG A 546 -22.90 8.43 8.27
C ARG A 546 -23.50 9.17 7.07
N ASP A 547 -22.70 9.98 6.40
CA ASP A 547 -23.06 10.75 5.21
C ASP A 547 -21.97 10.50 4.16
N PRO A 548 -22.13 9.49 3.29
CA PRO A 548 -21.08 9.09 2.36
C PRO A 548 -20.67 10.21 1.38
N LEU A 549 -21.61 11.10 1.00
CA LEU A 549 -21.32 12.24 0.14
C LEU A 549 -20.56 13.34 0.87
N ALA A 550 -20.96 13.68 2.11
CA ALA A 550 -20.18 14.62 2.91
C ALA A 550 -18.79 14.06 3.27
N LEU A 551 -18.66 12.75 3.49
CA LEU A 551 -17.37 12.10 3.73
C LEU A 551 -16.45 12.21 2.50
N LEU A 552 -16.95 11.87 1.33
CA LEU A 552 -16.27 12.05 0.04
C LEU A 552 -15.88 13.52 -0.22
N ARG A 553 -16.78 14.47 0.03
CA ARG A 553 -16.54 15.91 -0.09
C ARG A 553 -15.43 16.40 0.85
N THR A 554 -15.37 15.85 2.07
CA THR A 554 -14.44 16.28 3.13
C THR A 554 -13.03 15.74 2.93
N VAL A 555 -12.90 14.44 2.61
CA VAL A 555 -11.59 13.73 2.57
C VAL A 555 -11.35 12.84 1.34
N GLY A 556 -12.24 12.87 0.36
CA GLY A 556 -12.08 12.20 -0.93
C GLY A 556 -11.41 13.10 -1.96
N GLY A 557 -12.00 13.15 -3.16
CA GLY A 557 -11.59 14.04 -4.24
C GLY A 557 -12.47 13.85 -5.47
N THR A 558 -12.25 14.67 -6.51
CA THR A 558 -13.19 14.77 -7.64
C THR A 558 -13.29 13.46 -8.43
N ASP A 559 -12.15 12.82 -8.71
CA ASP A 559 -12.10 11.49 -9.30
C ASP A 559 -12.82 10.45 -8.45
N LEU A 560 -12.61 10.43 -7.12
CA LEU A 560 -13.26 9.46 -6.22
C LEU A 560 -14.78 9.64 -6.15
N ILE A 561 -15.29 10.88 -6.20
CA ILE A 561 -16.74 11.15 -6.24
C ILE A 561 -17.33 10.73 -7.59
N VAL A 562 -16.68 11.09 -8.70
CA VAL A 562 -17.11 10.70 -10.05
C VAL A 562 -17.08 9.17 -10.19
N LEU A 563 -16.02 8.49 -9.70
CA LEU A 563 -15.94 7.03 -9.67
C LEU A 563 -17.08 6.41 -8.84
N ALA A 564 -17.40 6.97 -7.67
CA ALA A 564 -18.50 6.46 -6.84
C ALA A 564 -19.86 6.60 -7.56
N GLY A 565 -20.12 7.75 -8.18
CA GLY A 565 -21.32 7.98 -9.00
C GLY A 565 -21.40 7.07 -10.22
N PHE A 566 -20.27 6.85 -10.88
CA PHE A 566 -20.14 5.96 -12.03
C PHE A 566 -20.41 4.50 -11.65
N LEU A 567 -19.79 4.00 -10.59
CA LEU A 567 -19.93 2.62 -10.12
C LEU A 567 -21.34 2.31 -9.62
N ALA A 568 -21.93 3.23 -8.85
CA ALA A 568 -23.32 3.12 -8.41
C ALA A 568 -24.27 3.08 -9.61
N ARG A 569 -24.09 3.98 -10.58
CA ARG A 569 -24.95 4.05 -11.77
C ARG A 569 -24.77 2.86 -12.71
N ALA A 570 -23.55 2.38 -12.93
CA ALA A 570 -23.31 1.16 -13.70
C ALA A 570 -24.06 -0.05 -13.12
N ALA A 571 -24.07 -0.18 -11.79
CA ALA A 571 -24.79 -1.24 -11.10
C ALA A 571 -26.32 -1.06 -11.17
N GLU A 572 -26.86 0.16 -11.00
CA GLU A 572 -28.28 0.46 -11.27
C GLU A 572 -28.71 0.10 -12.70
N ARG A 573 -27.85 0.43 -13.68
CA ARG A 573 -28.01 0.15 -15.11
C ARG A 573 -27.74 -1.32 -15.47
N LYS A 574 -27.34 -2.16 -14.49
CA LYS A 574 -27.08 -3.61 -14.62
C LYS A 574 -25.92 -3.95 -15.56
N VAL A 575 -24.86 -3.14 -15.56
CA VAL A 575 -23.67 -3.36 -16.40
C VAL A 575 -22.50 -3.86 -15.54
N PRO A 576 -21.94 -5.05 -15.84
CA PRO A 576 -20.82 -5.60 -15.10
C PRO A 576 -19.57 -4.71 -15.20
N THR A 577 -18.85 -4.57 -14.08
CA THR A 577 -17.69 -3.67 -13.98
C THR A 577 -16.48 -4.38 -13.35
N VAL A 578 -15.27 -4.11 -13.83
CA VAL A 578 -14.02 -4.64 -13.27
C VAL A 578 -13.25 -3.53 -12.57
N LEU A 579 -12.94 -3.72 -11.28
CA LEU A 579 -12.24 -2.77 -10.41
C LEU A 579 -10.74 -3.08 -10.36
N ASP A 580 -9.89 -2.05 -10.44
CA ASP A 580 -8.43 -2.16 -10.30
C ASP A 580 -7.87 -0.99 -9.47
N GLY A 581 -6.94 -1.30 -8.57
CA GLY A 581 -6.31 -0.32 -7.68
C GLY A 581 -7.14 0.13 -6.46
N VAL A 582 -6.46 0.76 -5.50
CA VAL A 582 -7.05 1.16 -4.21
C VAL A 582 -7.98 2.37 -4.35
N ALA A 583 -7.74 3.25 -5.32
CA ALA A 583 -8.55 4.45 -5.53
C ALA A 583 -9.95 4.09 -6.07
N VAL A 584 -10.02 3.23 -7.08
CA VAL A 584 -11.30 2.66 -7.56
C VAL A 584 -11.94 1.81 -6.48
N GLY A 585 -11.16 1.04 -5.72
CA GLY A 585 -11.64 0.28 -4.57
C GLY A 585 -12.28 1.13 -3.46
N ALA A 586 -11.68 2.26 -3.10
CA ALA A 586 -12.24 3.21 -2.14
C ALA A 586 -13.53 3.86 -2.67
N ALA A 587 -13.56 4.25 -3.94
CA ALA A 587 -14.77 4.75 -4.58
C ALA A 587 -15.89 3.68 -4.65
N ALA A 588 -15.52 2.40 -4.80
CA ALA A 588 -16.46 1.27 -4.77
C ALA A 588 -17.08 1.05 -3.37
N LEU A 589 -16.33 1.25 -2.28
CA LEU A 589 -16.90 1.28 -0.92
C LEU A 589 -17.95 2.39 -0.80
N MET A 590 -17.61 3.60 -1.24
CA MET A 590 -18.54 4.73 -1.19
C MET A 590 -19.76 4.51 -2.09
N ALA A 591 -19.60 3.84 -3.24
CA ALA A 591 -20.69 3.47 -4.13
C ALA A 591 -21.64 2.40 -3.53
N GLU A 592 -21.13 1.44 -2.75
CA GLU A 592 -21.99 0.47 -2.03
C GLU A 592 -22.79 1.15 -0.91
N GLU A 593 -22.20 2.10 -0.18
CA GLU A 593 -22.92 2.91 0.82
C GLU A 593 -24.00 3.81 0.17
N LEU A 594 -23.73 4.36 -1.02
CA LEU A 594 -24.66 5.23 -1.77
C LEU A 594 -25.68 4.47 -2.63
N ALA A 595 -25.42 3.20 -2.95
CA ALA A 595 -26.30 2.34 -3.74
C ALA A 595 -26.21 0.87 -3.26
N PRO A 596 -26.81 0.53 -2.10
CA PRO A 596 -26.65 -0.77 -1.47
C PRO A 596 -26.96 -1.96 -2.38
N GLY A 597 -26.04 -2.92 -2.44
CA GLY A 597 -26.10 -4.08 -3.31
C GLY A 597 -25.35 -3.93 -4.64
N ALA A 598 -24.84 -2.75 -4.97
CA ALA A 598 -24.06 -2.48 -6.19
C ALA A 598 -22.86 -3.43 -6.35
N LYS A 599 -22.21 -3.84 -5.24
CA LYS A 599 -21.04 -4.73 -5.24
C LYS A 599 -21.23 -6.09 -5.91
N GLN A 600 -22.47 -6.52 -6.14
CA GLN A 600 -22.77 -7.77 -6.86
C GLN A 600 -22.50 -7.67 -8.37
N TRP A 601 -22.38 -6.46 -8.90
CA TRP A 601 -22.08 -6.16 -10.30
C TRP A 601 -20.59 -5.98 -10.59
N TRP A 602 -19.74 -6.18 -9.58
CA TRP A 602 -18.31 -5.89 -9.67
C TRP A 602 -17.44 -7.15 -9.57
N LEU A 603 -16.32 -7.15 -10.28
CA LEU A 603 -15.19 -8.05 -10.05
C LEU A 603 -13.97 -7.23 -9.61
N ALA A 604 -13.19 -7.76 -8.67
CA ALA A 604 -11.86 -7.22 -8.39
C ALA A 604 -10.84 -7.85 -9.35
N ALA A 605 -10.01 -7.05 -10.01
CA ALA A 605 -9.04 -7.54 -10.97
C ALA A 605 -7.94 -8.39 -10.29
N GLN A 606 -7.23 -7.78 -9.35
CA GLN A 606 -6.10 -8.36 -8.62
C GLN A 606 -6.05 -7.77 -7.19
N PRO A 607 -5.31 -8.37 -6.23
CA PRO A 607 -4.90 -7.64 -5.04
C PRO A 607 -3.98 -6.47 -5.43
N SER A 608 -4.23 -5.28 -4.87
CA SER A 608 -3.30 -4.14 -4.96
C SER A 608 -2.22 -4.24 -3.88
N THR A 609 -1.04 -3.65 -4.14
CA THR A 609 0.06 -3.56 -3.16
C THR A 609 -0.13 -2.47 -2.10
N GLU A 610 -1.23 -1.71 -2.13
CA GLU A 610 -1.58 -0.79 -1.04
C GLU A 610 -2.27 -1.58 0.10
N PRO A 611 -1.83 -1.48 1.37
CA PRO A 611 -2.42 -2.22 2.50
C PRO A 611 -3.94 -2.03 2.66
N ALA A 612 -4.45 -0.84 2.33
CA ALA A 612 -5.88 -0.54 2.35
C ALA A 612 -6.71 -1.38 1.36
N ALA A 613 -6.11 -1.89 0.27
CA ALA A 613 -6.82 -2.67 -0.73
C ALA A 613 -7.32 -4.01 -0.20
N GLY A 614 -6.60 -4.65 0.72
CA GLY A 614 -7.07 -5.87 1.40
C GLY A 614 -8.38 -5.64 2.15
N MET A 615 -8.48 -4.50 2.85
CA MET A 615 -9.69 -4.12 3.59
C MET A 615 -10.87 -3.80 2.68
N VAL A 616 -10.62 -3.20 1.50
CA VAL A 616 -11.65 -3.00 0.46
C VAL A 616 -12.22 -4.34 0.01
N LEU A 617 -11.36 -5.31 -0.31
CA LEU A 617 -11.77 -6.63 -0.80
C LEU A 617 -12.57 -7.40 0.25
N GLU A 618 -12.15 -7.34 1.52
CA GLU A 618 -12.87 -7.95 2.64
C GLU A 618 -14.26 -7.33 2.83
N HIS A 619 -14.34 -6.00 2.90
CA HIS A 619 -15.59 -5.27 3.15
C HIS A 619 -16.60 -5.41 1.99
N LEU A 620 -16.12 -5.41 0.75
CA LEU A 620 -16.95 -5.71 -0.43
C LEU A 620 -17.18 -7.21 -0.63
N SER A 621 -16.48 -8.08 0.11
CA SER A 621 -16.50 -9.54 -0.05
C SER A 621 -16.14 -9.99 -1.48
N LEU A 622 -15.19 -9.30 -2.10
CA LEU A 622 -14.71 -9.56 -3.46
C LEU A 622 -13.42 -10.39 -3.42
N THR A 623 -13.45 -11.55 -4.07
CA THR A 623 -12.23 -12.31 -4.37
C THR A 623 -11.65 -11.83 -5.71
N PRO A 624 -10.35 -11.48 -5.79
CA PRO A 624 -9.71 -11.12 -7.06
C PRO A 624 -9.79 -12.21 -8.15
N VAL A 625 -9.59 -11.82 -9.40
CA VAL A 625 -9.54 -12.74 -10.55
C VAL A 625 -8.11 -13.19 -10.88
N LEU A 626 -7.15 -12.29 -10.68
CA LEU A 626 -5.74 -12.42 -11.04
C LEU A 626 -4.83 -12.13 -9.83
N ASP A 627 -3.56 -12.47 -9.97
CA ASP A 627 -2.47 -11.93 -9.15
C ASP A 627 -1.25 -11.68 -10.06
N LEU A 628 -1.17 -10.46 -10.61
CA LEU A 628 -0.12 -10.06 -11.56
C LEU A 628 0.89 -9.08 -10.95
N ALA A 629 0.69 -8.67 -9.69
CA ALA A 629 1.45 -7.62 -9.02
C ALA A 629 1.61 -6.33 -9.86
N VAL A 630 0.59 -5.93 -10.63
CA VAL A 630 0.62 -4.68 -11.41
C VAL A 630 0.37 -3.49 -10.47
N ARG A 631 1.32 -2.56 -10.40
CA ARG A 631 1.31 -1.47 -9.39
C ARG A 631 0.98 -0.08 -9.94
N THR A 632 0.62 0.03 -11.22
CA THR A 632 0.31 1.32 -11.87
C THR A 632 -1.07 1.87 -11.49
N GLU A 633 -1.99 0.99 -11.09
CA GLU A 633 -3.37 1.28 -10.66
C GLU A 633 -4.16 2.19 -11.64
N ASP A 634 -3.82 2.08 -12.92
CA ASP A 634 -4.39 2.86 -14.03
C ASP A 634 -5.44 2.07 -14.83
N GLY A 635 -5.96 0.97 -14.29
CA GLY A 635 -6.92 0.07 -14.95
C GLY A 635 -6.27 -1.07 -15.74
N THR A 636 -4.94 -1.13 -15.82
CA THR A 636 -4.21 -2.14 -16.62
C THR A 636 -4.55 -3.58 -16.22
N ALA A 637 -4.69 -3.89 -14.93
CA ALA A 637 -5.07 -5.24 -14.51
C ALA A 637 -6.57 -5.50 -14.69
N GLY A 638 -7.41 -4.47 -14.57
CA GLY A 638 -8.83 -4.55 -14.92
C GLY A 638 -9.05 -4.96 -16.38
N VAL A 639 -8.27 -4.38 -17.29
CA VAL A 639 -8.26 -4.76 -18.71
C VAL A 639 -7.75 -6.20 -18.91
N ALA A 640 -6.77 -6.66 -18.13
CA ALA A 640 -6.24 -8.03 -18.22
C ALA A 640 -7.27 -9.13 -17.86
N VAL A 641 -8.37 -8.78 -17.18
CA VAL A 641 -9.50 -9.70 -16.92
C VAL A 641 -10.40 -9.92 -18.14
N LEU A 642 -10.45 -8.97 -19.09
CA LEU A 642 -11.40 -9.01 -20.21
C LEU A 642 -11.25 -10.27 -21.10
N PRO A 643 -10.03 -10.72 -21.48
CA PRO A 643 -9.86 -11.97 -22.21
C PRO A 643 -10.35 -13.20 -21.43
N LEU A 644 -10.28 -13.19 -20.10
CA LEU A 644 -10.79 -14.27 -19.26
C LEU A 644 -12.31 -14.31 -19.21
N LEU A 645 -13.00 -13.16 -19.23
CA LEU A 645 -14.47 -13.11 -19.37
C LEU A 645 -14.91 -13.65 -20.73
N THR A 646 -14.23 -13.24 -21.81
CA THR A 646 -14.46 -13.79 -23.15
C THR A 646 -14.22 -15.30 -23.20
N THR A 647 -13.15 -15.78 -22.57
CA THR A 647 -12.81 -17.21 -22.51
C THR A 647 -13.84 -17.99 -21.69
N ALA A 648 -14.22 -17.49 -20.51
CA ALA A 648 -15.24 -18.10 -19.66
C ALA A 648 -16.58 -18.20 -20.38
N ALA A 649 -17.00 -17.16 -21.10
CA ALA A 649 -18.24 -17.18 -21.86
C ALA A 649 -18.24 -18.23 -22.97
N ARG A 650 -17.15 -18.28 -23.76
CA ARG A 650 -16.97 -19.30 -24.81
C ARG A 650 -16.90 -20.71 -24.24
N LEU A 651 -16.21 -20.92 -23.12
CA LEU A 651 -16.15 -22.23 -22.47
C LEU A 651 -17.54 -22.73 -22.05
N LEU A 652 -18.43 -21.87 -21.55
CA LEU A 652 -19.80 -22.26 -21.22
C LEU A 652 -20.68 -22.45 -22.47
N GLY A 653 -20.46 -21.69 -23.55
CA GLY A 653 -21.29 -21.75 -24.76
C GLY A 653 -20.85 -22.73 -25.84
N GLU A 654 -19.57 -23.14 -25.86
CA GLU A 654 -18.96 -23.93 -26.95
C GLU A 654 -18.42 -25.30 -26.48
N THR A 655 -18.30 -25.55 -25.17
CA THR A 655 -17.89 -26.88 -24.67
C THR A 655 -19.06 -27.86 -24.72
N ALA A 656 -18.83 -29.03 -25.31
CA ALA A 656 -19.84 -30.09 -25.38
C ALA A 656 -20.22 -30.64 -24.00
N THR A 657 -21.44 -31.13 -23.87
CA THR A 657 -21.97 -31.74 -22.63
C THR A 657 -21.60 -33.23 -22.52
N ALA A 658 -21.80 -33.79 -21.33
CA ALA A 658 -21.74 -35.23 -21.12
C ALA A 658 -22.77 -35.99 -22.00
N GLU A 659 -23.92 -35.38 -22.31
CA GLU A 659 -24.94 -35.95 -23.21
C GLU A 659 -24.45 -35.97 -24.67
N ASP A 660 -23.79 -34.91 -25.14
CA ASP A 660 -23.26 -34.82 -26.52
C ASP A 660 -22.13 -35.82 -26.80
N THR A 661 -21.33 -36.12 -25.78
CA THR A 661 -20.05 -36.84 -25.93
C THR A 661 -20.05 -38.26 -25.34
N GLY A 662 -20.99 -38.57 -24.44
CA GLY A 662 -20.92 -39.77 -23.60
C GLY A 662 -19.84 -39.72 -22.51
N VAL A 663 -19.10 -38.60 -22.38
CA VAL A 663 -18.07 -38.41 -21.35
C VAL A 663 -18.75 -37.92 -20.07
N VAL A 664 -19.16 -38.88 -19.24
CA VAL A 664 -19.73 -38.61 -17.92
C VAL A 664 -18.60 -38.28 -16.93
N PRO A 665 -18.75 -37.27 -16.04
CA PRO A 665 -17.81 -37.03 -14.95
C PRO A 665 -17.60 -38.32 -14.13
N GLY A 666 -16.37 -38.79 -14.03
CA GLY A 666 -16.07 -40.04 -13.33
C GLY A 666 -16.26 -39.90 -11.82
N ASP A 667 -17.06 -40.79 -11.22
CA ASP A 667 -17.19 -40.92 -9.77
C ASP A 667 -15.79 -41.14 -9.14
N ALA A 668 -15.28 -40.12 -8.46
CA ALA A 668 -13.97 -40.17 -7.79
C ALA A 668 -13.90 -41.25 -6.69
N THR A 669 -15.05 -41.75 -6.24
CA THR A 669 -15.21 -42.87 -5.31
C THR A 669 -15.01 -44.25 -5.95
N ALA A 670 -15.25 -44.40 -7.26
CA ALA A 670 -15.13 -45.69 -7.96
C ALA A 670 -13.66 -46.09 -8.20
N ALA A 671 -12.80 -45.13 -8.54
CA ALA A 671 -11.38 -45.39 -8.80
C ALA A 671 -10.61 -45.89 -7.56
N ALA A 672 -11.02 -45.50 -6.35
CA ALA A 672 -10.40 -45.95 -5.11
C ALA A 672 -10.80 -47.39 -4.70
N GLY A 673 -11.89 -47.94 -5.26
CA GLY A 673 -12.38 -49.29 -4.98
C GLY A 673 -11.72 -50.39 -5.83
N ALA A 674 -11.13 -50.03 -6.98
CA ALA A 674 -10.51 -50.97 -7.92
C ALA A 674 -9.02 -51.26 -7.61
N ALA A 675 -8.48 -50.70 -6.51
CA ALA A 675 -7.07 -50.79 -6.12
C ALA A 675 -6.90 -51.17 -4.62
N ARG A 676 -7.72 -52.11 -4.13
CA ARG A 676 -7.60 -52.75 -2.81
C ARG A 676 -7.83 -54.25 -2.89
#